data_AF-E3Q3S2-F1
#
_entry.id   AF-E3Q3S2-F1
#
_cell.length_a   1.000
_cell.length_b   1.000
_cell.length_c   1.000
_cell.angle_alpha   90.00
_cell.angle_beta   90.00
_cell.angle_gamma   90.00
#
_symmetry.space_group_name_H-M   'P 1'
#
loop_
_entity.id
_entity.type
_entity.pdbx_description
1 polymer ?
#
loop_
_entity_poly.entity_id
_entity_poly.type
_entity_poly.pdbx_seq_one_letter_code
_entity_poly.pdbx_strand_id
1 'polypeptide(L)'
;MDLANLLVALCATTKYALELLPKVARVFVSLDGTLNTNTFISETQDWSFSVGNAHYLAVASNPVLSIPYRLDRFSSGPITYISALSGKTTGEELRQVINDSFRQDDVFIEGFLNDILVSAAGPDDLDVSVIDYLGSLGSKIIYADTDGPNTCGSSTLTPCPLFATKVGNKLSLSKVQLLYPDTYRTFVTGTYESNGTYKSFTQAEINSGYPLIPVPSRLYSIEDRRPLAGQRIGVKDIYDLEGIQTTAGSLSYVAVNGVARKTAPALQRIIDLGGIVVGKQKTAQFASPAYPWNWNDEYYPRNPRGDTYLSCSGSSSGAGCSIAAYDWLDFAIGTDTGMSVRQPAAFSGTYGNRPSQGMILMDNIVTNAYNTDTAGVIARDPGKWASFAKAWYGPSLHEQTSLNGLPALSLPDDHTFPKRIRYPVDHLPLQNPAAEAILQKFLSDASTALGATIENFNLSATIEDVAGRPLLKVLDDLLVLWTHDLIKETAKPLLAKHAPVFPQLDEPYRQIFHSLTVKNEVYKAAMTNRTRDAAAWHEKVLFSTDQSCSESILIYDIGTGGMPSFRERDLNNMPGAALPAEPTGPGAASMVSSYFGDVDYTIPLGQVSYFSNITYQAETMPVTVNIVAKRGCDFVLFNMVNELAHRGIVKTVLTGQTAFKS
;
A
#
# COMPACT_ATOMS: atom_id res chain seq x y z
N MET A 1 11.90 -40.88 50.13
CA MET A 1 10.50 -40.72 49.70
C MET A 1 10.48 -39.60 48.68
N ASP A 2 9.91 -39.90 47.52
CA ASP A 2 10.38 -39.45 46.21
C ASP A 2 9.71 -38.16 45.74
N LEU A 3 10.47 -37.30 45.05
CA LEU A 3 10.09 -35.97 44.54
C LEU A 3 8.90 -36.06 43.56
N ALA A 4 8.65 -37.24 43.00
CA ALA A 4 7.54 -37.55 42.10
C ALA A 4 6.15 -37.42 42.77
N ASN A 5 6.03 -37.70 44.07
CA ASN A 5 4.72 -37.61 44.76
C ASN A 5 4.33 -36.17 45.13
N LEU A 6 5.29 -35.24 45.23
CA LEU A 6 5.00 -33.83 45.50
C LEU A 6 4.48 -33.12 44.22
N LEU A 7 4.97 -33.53 43.05
CA LEU A 7 4.52 -33.01 41.75
C LEU A 7 3.10 -33.47 41.37
N VAL A 8 2.69 -34.69 41.76
CA VAL A 8 1.33 -35.18 41.50
C VAL A 8 0.29 -34.47 42.40
N ALA A 9 0.66 -34.08 43.62
CA ALA A 9 -0.23 -33.31 44.51
C ALA A 9 -0.44 -31.85 44.04
N LEU A 10 0.56 -31.23 43.40
CA LEU A 10 0.47 -29.89 42.80
C LEU A 10 -0.34 -29.86 41.49
N CYS A 11 -0.38 -30.97 40.74
CA CYS A 11 -1.20 -31.10 39.53
C CYS A 11 -2.68 -31.39 39.81
N ALA A 12 -3.03 -31.94 40.98
CA ALA A 12 -4.42 -32.26 41.32
C ALA A 12 -5.23 -31.05 41.84
N THR A 13 -4.56 -30.03 42.38
CA THR A 13 -5.19 -28.82 42.93
C THR A 13 -5.33 -27.68 41.91
N THR A 14 -4.63 -27.75 40.77
CA THR A 14 -4.68 -26.75 39.70
C THR A 14 -5.93 -26.85 38.81
N LYS A 15 -6.64 -27.99 38.82
CA LYS A 15 -7.85 -28.18 38.01
C LYS A 15 -9.08 -27.42 38.53
N TYR A 16 -9.14 -27.14 39.84
CA TYR A 16 -10.20 -26.32 40.45
C TYR A 16 -9.89 -24.81 40.47
N ALA A 17 -8.62 -24.42 40.29
CA ALA A 17 -8.24 -23.01 40.21
C ALA A 17 -8.48 -22.41 38.80
N LEU A 18 -8.52 -23.25 37.76
CA LEU A 18 -8.68 -22.82 36.36
C LEU A 18 -10.12 -22.45 35.97
N GLU A 19 -11.14 -22.89 36.72
CA GLU A 19 -12.55 -22.49 36.47
C GLU A 19 -12.96 -21.20 37.21
N LEU A 20 -12.16 -20.74 38.18
CA LEU A 20 -12.43 -19.51 38.96
C LEU A 20 -11.61 -18.30 38.48
N LEU A 21 -10.60 -18.51 37.64
CA LEU A 21 -9.75 -17.44 37.09
C LEU A 21 -10.50 -16.36 36.26
N PRO A 22 -11.63 -16.63 35.57
CA PRO A 22 -12.35 -15.56 34.87
C PRO A 22 -13.04 -14.56 35.81
N LYS A 23 -13.35 -14.96 37.06
CA LYS A 23 -14.12 -14.13 38.01
C LYS A 23 -13.25 -13.36 39.00
N VAL A 24 -12.03 -13.81 39.28
CA VAL A 24 -11.13 -13.15 40.26
C VAL A 24 -10.03 -12.32 39.59
N ALA A 25 -9.64 -12.63 38.34
CA ALA A 25 -8.65 -11.84 37.60
C ALA A 25 -9.15 -10.43 37.22
N ARG A 26 -10.48 -10.18 37.24
CA ARG A 26 -11.06 -8.86 36.96
C ARG A 26 -10.87 -7.81 38.07
N VAL A 27 -10.31 -8.18 39.23
CA VAL A 27 -10.15 -7.26 40.37
C VAL A 27 -8.68 -6.91 40.69
N PHE A 28 -7.70 -7.57 40.07
CA PHE A 28 -6.27 -7.37 40.40
C PHE A 28 -5.34 -7.18 39.19
N VAL A 29 -5.79 -6.44 38.18
CA VAL A 29 -4.88 -5.82 37.18
C VAL A 29 -5.00 -4.30 37.30
N SER A 30 -4.39 -3.74 38.35
CA SER A 30 -4.05 -2.31 38.39
C SER A 30 -2.75 -2.07 39.17
N LEU A 31 -1.78 -2.97 39.03
CA LEU A 31 -0.44 -2.80 39.60
C LEU A 31 0.61 -3.19 38.55
N ASP A 32 0.54 -2.53 37.40
CA ASP A 32 1.72 -2.16 36.62
C ASP A 32 1.51 -0.73 36.10
N GLY A 33 2.49 0.13 36.35
CA GLY A 33 2.38 1.58 36.20
C GLY A 33 2.37 2.07 34.75
N THR A 34 1.27 1.87 34.04
CA THR A 34 0.83 2.80 33.00
C THR A 34 -0.48 3.42 33.46
N LEU A 35 -0.43 4.67 33.91
CA LEU A 35 -1.64 5.45 34.09
C LEU A 35 -2.35 5.49 32.74
N ASN A 36 -3.55 4.89 32.65
CA ASN A 36 -4.53 5.19 31.60
C ASN A 36 -4.85 6.69 31.68
N THR A 37 -4.03 7.50 31.03
CA THR A 37 -4.19 8.94 30.93
C THR A 37 -4.74 9.24 29.56
N ASN A 38 -6.06 9.44 29.49
CA ASN A 38 -6.64 10.13 28.35
C ASN A 38 -5.98 11.51 28.28
N THR A 39 -5.23 11.75 27.22
CA THR A 39 -4.49 12.99 27.02
C THR A 39 -5.16 13.78 25.92
N PHE A 40 -5.66 14.96 26.26
CA PHE A 40 -6.22 15.87 25.27
C PHE A 40 -5.09 16.58 24.52
N ILE A 41 -5.08 16.44 23.20
CA ILE A 41 -4.10 17.08 22.32
C ILE A 41 -4.67 18.43 21.91
N SER A 42 -4.29 19.49 22.62
CA SER A 42 -4.86 20.83 22.44
C SER A 42 -4.68 21.37 21.02
N GLU A 43 -3.56 21.05 20.36
CA GLU A 43 -3.22 21.49 19.01
C GLU A 43 -4.21 20.97 17.96
N THR A 44 -4.65 19.72 18.08
CA THR A 44 -5.55 19.08 17.13
C THR A 44 -7.01 19.02 17.60
N GLN A 45 -7.23 19.28 18.90
CA GLN A 45 -8.47 19.04 19.64
C GLN A 45 -8.92 17.58 19.63
N ASP A 46 -7.97 16.65 19.53
CA ASP A 46 -8.21 15.21 19.53
C ASP A 46 -7.71 14.58 20.84
N TRP A 47 -8.01 13.32 21.10
CA TRP A 47 -7.52 12.61 22.30
C TRP A 47 -6.55 11.50 21.93
N SER A 48 -5.45 11.38 22.66
CA SER A 48 -4.69 10.13 22.73
C SER A 48 -5.04 9.38 24.01
N PHE A 49 -5.16 8.06 23.91
CA PHE A 49 -5.50 7.21 25.05
C PHE A 49 -4.95 5.79 24.86
N SER A 50 -5.04 4.98 25.91
CA SER A 50 -4.62 3.58 25.87
C SER A 50 -5.78 2.66 26.24
N VAL A 51 -5.79 1.48 25.62
CA VAL A 51 -6.65 0.36 26.01
C VAL A 51 -5.73 -0.86 26.15
N GLY A 52 -5.46 -1.27 27.40
CA GLY A 52 -4.37 -2.21 27.66
C GLY A 52 -3.03 -1.62 27.19
N ASN A 53 -2.29 -2.37 26.38
CA ASN A 53 -0.99 -1.96 25.84
C ASN A 53 -1.09 -1.26 24.46
N ALA A 54 -2.30 -1.12 23.92
CA ALA A 54 -2.52 -0.49 22.62
C ALA A 54 -2.81 1.01 22.80
N HIS A 55 -2.24 1.83 21.92
CA HIS A 55 -2.38 3.28 21.93
C HIS A 55 -3.32 3.73 20.80
N TYR A 56 -4.18 4.68 21.09
CA TYR A 56 -5.24 5.11 20.19
C TYR A 56 -5.29 6.63 20.07
N LEU A 57 -5.80 7.08 18.93
CA LEU A 57 -6.22 8.45 18.65
C LEU A 57 -7.74 8.46 18.50
N ALA A 58 -8.43 9.34 19.22
CA ALA A 58 -9.83 9.66 18.98
C ALA A 58 -9.98 11.04 18.36
N VAL A 59 -10.62 11.10 17.18
CA VAL A 59 -10.78 12.32 16.39
C VAL A 59 -11.96 13.14 16.91
N ALA A 60 -11.79 13.77 18.08
CA ALA A 60 -12.84 14.53 18.74
C ALA A 60 -13.24 15.81 18.00
N SER A 61 -12.40 16.28 17.08
CA SER A 61 -12.73 17.37 16.17
C SER A 61 -13.87 17.05 15.17
N ASN A 62 -14.22 15.76 14.99
CA ASN A 62 -15.28 15.31 14.08
C ASN A 62 -16.11 14.15 14.70
N PRO A 63 -16.99 14.44 15.68
CA PRO A 63 -17.77 13.40 16.34
C PRO A 63 -18.82 12.78 15.40
N VAL A 64 -18.98 11.47 15.46
CA VAL A 64 -19.95 10.71 14.65
C VAL A 64 -21.38 10.81 15.17
N LEU A 65 -21.55 11.07 16.46
CA LEU A 65 -22.85 11.22 17.10
C LEU A 65 -22.72 12.06 18.37
N SER A 66 -23.78 12.78 18.72
CA SER A 66 -23.90 13.45 20.02
C SER A 66 -25.27 13.18 20.62
N ILE A 67 -25.29 12.45 21.73
CA ILE A 67 -26.53 12.03 22.40
C ILE A 67 -26.78 12.80 23.69
N PRO A 68 -28.04 13.06 24.08
CA PRO A 68 -28.35 13.59 25.39
C PRO A 68 -27.83 12.67 26.50
N TYR A 69 -27.12 13.22 27.48
CA TYR A 69 -26.58 12.49 28.62
C TYR A 69 -26.60 13.37 29.87
N ARG A 70 -27.53 13.07 30.78
CA ARG A 70 -27.77 13.86 32.00
C ARG A 70 -27.14 13.29 33.27
N LEU A 71 -26.45 12.16 33.16
CA LEU A 71 -25.81 11.49 34.30
C LEU A 71 -24.37 12.02 34.50
N ASP A 72 -23.91 12.10 35.75
CA ASP A 72 -22.55 12.54 36.11
C ASP A 72 -21.55 11.38 36.27
N ARG A 73 -21.84 10.20 35.69
CA ARG A 73 -21.05 8.98 35.90
C ARG A 73 -20.06 8.66 34.78
N PHE A 74 -19.92 9.51 33.78
CA PHE A 74 -19.01 9.32 32.64
C PHE A 74 -18.43 10.67 32.21
N SER A 75 -17.09 10.79 32.21
CA SER A 75 -16.37 12.01 31.80
C SER A 75 -15.84 11.87 30.38
N SER A 76 -14.94 10.91 30.16
CA SER A 76 -14.42 10.55 28.84
C SER A 76 -13.80 9.15 28.88
N GLY A 77 -13.80 8.45 27.76
CA GLY A 77 -13.14 7.15 27.65
C GLY A 77 -13.55 6.33 26.44
N PRO A 78 -12.86 5.20 26.18
CA PRO A 78 -13.27 4.23 25.18
C PRO A 78 -14.65 3.68 25.51
N ILE A 79 -15.47 3.45 24.49
CA ILE A 79 -16.80 2.88 24.61
C ILE A 79 -17.13 2.06 23.37
N THR A 80 -17.93 1.01 23.51
CA THR A 80 -18.50 0.30 22.37
C THR A 80 -19.95 0.71 22.19
N TYR A 81 -20.32 1.18 21.00
CA TYR A 81 -21.73 1.34 20.63
C TYR A 81 -22.27 0.04 20.03
N ILE A 82 -23.45 -0.39 20.49
CA ILE A 82 -24.17 -1.54 19.95
C ILE A 82 -25.60 -1.12 19.59
N SER A 83 -25.96 -1.28 18.32
CA SER A 83 -27.34 -1.11 17.87
C SER A 83 -28.13 -2.37 18.21
N ALA A 84 -28.82 -2.37 19.35
CA ALA A 84 -29.63 -3.51 19.77
C ALA A 84 -31.08 -3.29 19.32
N LEU A 85 -31.52 -4.04 18.31
CA LEU A 85 -32.89 -3.95 17.82
C LEU A 85 -33.84 -4.69 18.78
N SER A 86 -34.79 -3.97 19.37
CA SER A 86 -35.77 -4.52 20.31
C SER A 86 -36.48 -5.75 19.74
N GLY A 87 -36.43 -6.87 20.47
CA GLY A 87 -37.24 -8.07 20.25
C GLY A 87 -36.85 -9.00 19.07
N LYS A 88 -35.70 -8.79 18.40
CA LYS A 88 -35.26 -9.64 17.26
C LYS A 88 -33.92 -10.33 17.44
N THR A 89 -33.17 -10.02 18.49
CA THR A 89 -31.79 -10.48 18.67
C THR A 89 -31.61 -11.21 19.99
N THR A 90 -30.94 -12.35 19.95
CA THR A 90 -30.60 -13.15 21.14
C THR A 90 -29.20 -12.83 21.66
N GLY A 91 -28.93 -13.15 22.92
CA GLY A 91 -27.59 -13.00 23.51
C GLY A 91 -26.53 -13.86 22.82
N GLU A 92 -26.91 -15.01 22.26
CA GLU A 92 -26.01 -15.87 21.48
C GLU A 92 -25.57 -15.21 20.18
N GLU A 93 -26.50 -14.61 19.45
CA GLU A 93 -26.20 -13.88 18.21
C GLU A 93 -25.27 -12.70 18.49
N LEU A 94 -25.53 -11.93 19.56
CA LEU A 94 -24.66 -10.82 19.95
C LEU A 94 -23.26 -11.32 20.31
N ARG A 95 -23.15 -12.42 21.05
CA ARG A 95 -21.88 -13.06 21.37
C ARG A 95 -21.11 -13.46 20.13
N GLN A 96 -21.79 -14.08 19.17
CA GLN A 96 -21.18 -14.49 17.91
C GLN A 96 -20.66 -13.27 17.13
N VAL A 97 -21.47 -12.21 17.01
CA VAL A 97 -21.10 -10.99 16.28
C VAL A 97 -19.92 -10.27 16.93
N ILE A 98 -19.85 -10.18 18.26
CA ILE A 98 -18.68 -9.62 18.95
C ILE A 98 -17.44 -10.47 18.68
N ASN A 99 -17.55 -11.79 18.77
CA ASN A 99 -16.44 -12.70 18.48
C ASN A 99 -15.97 -12.62 17.02
N ASP A 100 -16.88 -12.47 16.07
CA ASP A 100 -16.57 -12.23 14.66
C ASP A 100 -15.86 -10.89 14.46
N SER A 101 -16.27 -9.86 15.19
CA SER A 101 -15.66 -8.52 15.12
C SER A 101 -14.20 -8.54 15.56
N PHE A 102 -13.85 -9.27 16.62
CA PHE A 102 -12.44 -9.45 17.03
C PHE A 102 -11.58 -10.18 15.99
N ARG A 103 -12.19 -10.98 15.11
CA ARG A 103 -11.46 -11.66 14.02
C ARG A 103 -11.28 -10.78 12.79
N GLN A 104 -12.21 -9.86 12.56
CA GLN A 104 -12.28 -9.04 11.35
C GLN A 104 -11.62 -7.67 11.53
N ASP A 105 -11.36 -7.27 12.77
CA ASP A 105 -10.80 -5.97 13.11
C ASP A 105 -9.62 -6.08 14.08
N ASP A 106 -8.57 -5.34 13.79
CA ASP A 106 -7.34 -5.24 14.57
C ASP A 106 -7.32 -4.03 15.50
N VAL A 107 -8.30 -3.12 15.38
CA VAL A 107 -8.45 -1.94 16.24
C VAL A 107 -9.33 -2.25 17.46
N PHE A 108 -10.41 -3.00 17.25
CA PHE A 108 -11.35 -3.42 18.28
C PHE A 108 -10.77 -4.58 19.11
N ILE A 109 -10.50 -4.31 20.38
CA ILE A 109 -10.00 -5.30 21.36
C ILE A 109 -10.92 -5.38 22.57
N GLU A 110 -10.80 -6.44 23.37
CA GLU A 110 -11.69 -6.72 24.51
C GLU A 110 -11.85 -5.52 25.47
N GLY A 111 -10.82 -4.71 25.66
CA GLY A 111 -10.90 -3.55 26.55
C GLY A 111 -11.91 -2.47 26.13
N PHE A 112 -12.35 -2.44 24.87
CA PHE A 112 -13.46 -1.57 24.43
C PHE A 112 -14.82 -2.01 24.98
N LEU A 113 -14.96 -3.25 25.45
CA LEU A 113 -16.19 -3.76 26.04
C LEU A 113 -16.37 -3.34 27.51
N ASN A 114 -15.43 -2.62 28.13
CA ASN A 114 -15.57 -2.16 29.52
C ASN A 114 -16.78 -1.25 29.73
N ASP A 115 -17.03 -0.33 28.79
CA ASP A 115 -18.20 0.52 28.74
C ASP A 115 -18.94 0.24 27.42
N ILE A 116 -20.25 -0.01 27.49
CA ILE A 116 -21.08 -0.30 26.32
C ILE A 116 -22.27 0.66 26.32
N LEU A 117 -22.43 1.36 25.21
CA LEU A 117 -23.62 2.15 24.90
C LEU A 117 -24.56 1.32 24.03
N VAL A 118 -25.78 1.10 24.51
CA VAL A 118 -26.82 0.36 23.80
C VAL A 118 -27.91 1.32 23.34
N SER A 119 -28.30 1.19 22.07
CA SER A 119 -29.47 1.87 21.49
C SER A 119 -30.78 1.26 22.02
N ALA A 120 -31.15 1.63 23.24
CA ALA A 120 -32.39 1.24 23.90
C ALA A 120 -32.75 2.29 24.96
N ALA A 121 -34.04 2.47 25.26
CA ALA A 121 -34.47 3.37 26.33
C ALA A 121 -34.21 2.75 27.72
N GLY A 122 -34.24 1.42 27.81
CA GLY A 122 -33.87 0.69 29.00
C GLY A 122 -33.66 -0.81 28.76
N PRO A 123 -33.35 -1.58 29.82
CA PRO A 123 -33.21 -3.03 29.73
C PRO A 123 -34.48 -3.72 29.25
N ASP A 124 -35.66 -3.17 29.55
CA ASP A 124 -36.96 -3.74 29.17
C ASP A 124 -37.20 -3.76 27.64
N ASP A 125 -36.42 -3.00 26.86
CA ASP A 125 -36.47 -3.00 25.39
C ASP A 125 -35.62 -4.13 24.77
N LEU A 126 -34.86 -4.88 25.58
CA LEU A 126 -33.94 -5.92 25.13
C LEU A 126 -34.44 -7.31 25.49
N ASP A 127 -34.05 -8.31 24.69
CA ASP A 127 -34.24 -9.71 25.05
C ASP A 127 -33.44 -10.06 26.32
N VAL A 128 -34.02 -10.85 27.22
CA VAL A 128 -33.39 -11.21 28.50
C VAL A 128 -32.02 -11.88 28.32
N SER A 129 -31.85 -12.68 27.27
CA SER A 129 -30.57 -13.34 26.98
C SER A 129 -29.49 -12.34 26.55
N VAL A 130 -29.85 -11.21 25.93
CA VAL A 130 -28.92 -10.12 25.62
C VAL A 130 -28.47 -9.44 26.90
N ILE A 131 -29.39 -9.16 27.83
CA ILE A 131 -29.07 -8.57 29.13
C ILE A 131 -28.13 -9.48 29.92
N ASP A 132 -28.42 -10.79 29.97
CA ASP A 132 -27.60 -11.77 30.65
C ASP A 132 -26.19 -11.84 30.06
N TYR A 133 -26.09 -11.86 28.73
CA TYR A 133 -24.80 -11.88 28.05
C TYR A 133 -24.00 -10.59 28.31
N LEU A 134 -24.60 -9.41 28.15
CA LEU A 134 -23.95 -8.13 28.47
C LEU A 134 -23.50 -8.07 29.94
N GLY A 135 -24.31 -8.56 30.87
CA GLY A 135 -23.96 -8.68 32.28
C GLY A 135 -22.78 -9.63 32.51
N SER A 136 -22.68 -10.73 31.75
CA SER A 136 -21.56 -11.68 31.83
C SER A 136 -20.22 -11.07 31.41
N LEU A 137 -20.23 -10.07 30.53
CA LEU A 137 -19.04 -9.33 30.11
C LEU A 137 -18.46 -8.48 31.24
N GLY A 138 -19.21 -8.22 32.32
CA GLY A 138 -18.78 -7.31 33.39
C GLY A 138 -18.73 -5.85 32.97
N SER A 139 -19.34 -5.54 31.83
CA SER A 139 -19.39 -4.21 31.22
C SER A 139 -20.31 -3.27 31.99
N LYS A 140 -19.98 -1.99 31.98
CA LYS A 140 -20.91 -0.93 32.38
C LYS A 140 -21.79 -0.57 31.20
N ILE A 141 -23.10 -0.81 31.35
CA ILE A 141 -24.08 -0.56 30.29
C ILE A 141 -24.69 0.83 30.43
N ILE A 142 -24.72 1.57 29.32
CA ILE A 142 -25.36 2.87 29.18
C ILE A 142 -26.48 2.71 28.16
N TYR A 143 -27.70 3.07 28.54
CA TYR A 143 -28.87 3.05 27.65
C TYR A 143 -29.09 4.45 27.08
N ALA A 144 -29.26 4.54 25.76
CA ALA A 144 -29.67 5.76 25.09
C ALA A 144 -30.63 5.42 23.94
N ASP A 145 -31.83 5.99 24.00
CA ASP A 145 -32.83 5.88 22.94
C ASP A 145 -32.44 6.81 21.77
N THR A 146 -31.69 6.29 20.81
CA THR A 146 -31.17 7.03 19.65
C THR A 146 -31.05 6.11 18.45
N ASP A 147 -31.35 6.61 17.25
CA ASP A 147 -30.85 6.00 16.02
C ASP A 147 -29.32 6.19 16.04
N GLY A 148 -28.56 5.11 16.08
CA GLY A 148 -27.10 5.13 16.23
C GLY A 148 -26.32 5.96 15.21
N PRO A 149 -24.98 6.03 15.34
CA PRO A 149 -24.17 6.70 14.33
C PRO A 149 -24.27 5.94 13.00
N ASN A 150 -24.60 6.63 11.90
CA ASN A 150 -24.64 6.04 10.56
C ASN A 150 -23.32 5.32 10.19
N THR A 151 -22.19 5.76 10.74
CA THR A 151 -20.86 5.16 10.54
C THR A 151 -20.66 3.82 11.23
N CYS A 152 -21.55 3.43 12.13
CA CYS A 152 -21.54 2.15 12.84
C CYS A 152 -22.61 1.19 12.32
N GLY A 153 -23.29 1.59 11.22
CA GLY A 153 -24.44 0.92 10.66
C GLY A 153 -25.73 1.19 11.45
N SER A 154 -26.81 1.54 10.75
CA SER A 154 -28.12 1.75 11.38
C SER A 154 -28.87 0.44 11.58
N SER A 155 -28.40 -0.67 10.97
CA SER A 155 -29.10 -1.96 10.95
C SER A 155 -28.31 -3.14 11.52
N THR A 156 -27.04 -2.95 11.88
CA THR A 156 -26.16 -4.04 12.34
C THR A 156 -26.04 -4.13 13.87
N LEU A 157 -26.07 -5.38 14.36
CA LEU A 157 -25.69 -5.76 15.72
C LEU A 157 -24.19 -5.58 16.02
N THR A 158 -23.39 -5.23 15.01
CA THR A 158 -21.92 -5.16 15.10
C THR A 158 -21.47 -4.12 16.12
N PRO A 159 -20.58 -4.49 17.07
CA PRO A 159 -19.97 -3.53 17.97
C PRO A 159 -19.17 -2.48 17.21
N CYS A 160 -19.30 -1.22 17.63
CA CYS A 160 -18.58 -0.10 17.06
C CYS A 160 -17.65 0.51 18.12
N PRO A 161 -16.32 0.36 18.02
CA PRO A 161 -15.38 0.99 18.94
C PRO A 161 -15.41 2.50 18.76
N LEU A 162 -15.60 3.25 19.83
CA LEU A 162 -15.66 4.70 19.83
C LEU A 162 -14.94 5.26 21.06
N PHE A 163 -14.79 6.58 21.09
CA PHE A 163 -14.38 7.31 22.27
C PHE A 163 -15.45 8.33 22.61
N ALA A 164 -15.93 8.28 23.84
CA ALA A 164 -16.96 9.17 24.35
C ALA A 164 -16.32 10.32 25.13
N THR A 165 -16.83 11.54 24.94
CA THR A 165 -16.46 12.73 25.71
C THR A 165 -17.72 13.46 26.15
N LYS A 166 -17.84 13.77 27.44
CA LYS A 166 -18.95 14.56 27.96
C LYS A 166 -18.74 16.04 27.64
N VAL A 167 -19.69 16.63 26.92
CA VAL A 167 -19.72 18.06 26.57
C VAL A 167 -21.04 18.64 27.07
N GLY A 168 -21.00 19.30 28.22
CA GLY A 168 -22.22 19.75 28.92
C GLY A 168 -23.13 18.57 29.29
N ASN A 169 -24.37 18.60 28.82
CA ASN A 169 -25.37 17.55 29.02
C ASN A 169 -25.47 16.58 27.84
N LYS A 170 -24.38 16.42 27.08
CA LYS A 170 -24.31 15.51 25.94
C LYS A 170 -23.08 14.62 26.03
N LEU A 171 -23.19 13.42 25.48
CA LEU A 171 -22.07 12.54 25.21
C LEU A 171 -21.74 12.63 23.73
N SER A 172 -20.55 13.13 23.40
CA SER A 172 -20.03 13.21 22.05
C SER A 172 -19.20 11.96 21.75
N LEU A 173 -19.51 11.25 20.68
CA LEU A 173 -18.86 9.99 20.30
C LEU A 173 -17.99 10.21 19.08
N SER A 174 -16.74 9.77 19.14
CA SER A 174 -15.73 9.98 18.08
C SER A 174 -15.14 8.64 17.62
N LYS A 175 -14.79 8.56 16.34
CA LYS A 175 -14.04 7.40 15.81
C LYS A 175 -12.67 7.33 16.47
N VAL A 176 -12.21 6.09 16.65
CA VAL A 176 -10.89 5.77 17.17
C VAL A 176 -10.01 5.18 16.08
N GLN A 177 -8.72 5.39 16.24
CA GLN A 177 -7.69 4.89 15.36
C GLN A 177 -6.60 4.27 16.21
N LEU A 178 -6.21 3.03 15.90
CA LEU A 178 -5.06 2.39 16.52
C LEU A 178 -3.78 3.05 15.97
N LEU A 179 -2.85 3.39 16.86
CA LEU A 179 -1.58 4.01 16.52
C LEU A 179 -0.52 2.93 16.32
N TYR A 180 -0.30 2.52 15.07
CA TYR A 180 0.74 1.55 14.72
C TYR A 180 2.12 2.21 14.62
N PRO A 181 3.17 1.65 15.24
CA PRO A 181 4.53 2.12 15.01
C PRO A 181 5.03 1.72 13.61
N ASP A 182 5.51 2.69 12.82
CA ASP A 182 6.20 2.47 11.54
C ASP A 182 7.66 2.02 11.78
N THR A 183 7.80 0.82 12.33
CA THR A 183 9.07 0.16 12.61
C THR A 183 9.99 0.04 11.38
N TYR A 184 9.45 -0.03 10.17
CA TYR A 184 10.23 -0.12 8.93
C TYR A 184 10.53 1.25 8.30
N ARG A 185 10.08 2.35 8.92
CA ARG A 185 10.31 3.74 8.50
C ARG A 185 9.89 3.98 7.04
N THR A 186 8.75 3.40 6.65
CA THR A 186 8.19 3.44 5.29
C THR A 186 7.32 4.68 5.03
N PHE A 187 6.86 5.36 6.07
CA PHE A 187 6.03 6.55 6.00
C PHE A 187 6.82 7.83 6.29
N VAL A 188 6.43 8.91 5.60
CA VAL A 188 6.81 10.30 5.95
C VAL A 188 5.98 10.76 7.13
N THR A 189 4.66 10.51 7.08
CA THR A 189 3.72 10.84 8.14
C THR A 189 2.49 9.94 8.07
N GLY A 190 1.91 9.61 9.23
CA GLY A 190 0.54 9.12 9.30
C GLY A 190 -0.45 10.23 8.95
N THR A 191 -1.61 9.87 8.41
CA THR A 191 -2.68 10.82 8.08
C THR A 191 -4.03 10.31 8.52
N TYR A 192 -4.93 11.22 8.87
CA TYR A 192 -6.31 10.89 9.21
C TYR A 192 -7.29 11.97 8.76
N GLU A 193 -8.52 11.55 8.46
CA GLU A 193 -9.59 12.48 8.08
C GLU A 193 -10.07 13.29 9.30
N SER A 194 -10.26 14.59 9.09
CA SER A 194 -10.83 15.52 10.07
C SER A 194 -11.59 16.62 9.32
N ASN A 195 -12.90 16.73 9.58
CA ASN A 195 -13.78 17.77 9.02
C ASN A 195 -13.73 17.90 7.48
N GLY A 196 -13.77 16.77 6.77
CA GLY A 196 -13.78 16.72 5.30
C GLY A 196 -12.42 16.98 4.65
N THR A 197 -11.35 17.10 5.43
CA THR A 197 -9.95 17.24 4.98
C THR A 197 -9.06 16.24 5.71
N TYR A 198 -7.74 16.27 5.51
CA TYR A 198 -6.80 15.42 6.22
C TYR A 198 -5.88 16.21 7.16
N LYS A 199 -5.48 15.56 8.26
CA LYS A 199 -4.44 16.03 9.19
C LYS A 199 -3.27 15.05 9.22
N SER A 200 -2.06 15.58 9.36
CA SER A 200 -0.88 14.78 9.65
C SER A 200 -0.84 14.39 11.13
N PHE A 201 -0.44 13.15 11.42
CA PHE A 201 -0.12 12.72 12.77
C PHE A 201 1.40 12.58 12.91
N THR A 202 2.01 13.47 13.70
CA THR A 202 3.46 13.65 13.78
C THR A 202 4.09 13.07 15.05
N GLN A 203 3.28 12.44 15.91
CA GLN A 203 3.81 11.82 17.12
C GLN A 203 4.59 10.54 16.79
N ALA A 204 5.58 10.27 17.63
CA ALA A 204 6.39 9.06 17.58
C ALA A 204 6.24 8.28 18.88
N GLU A 205 6.47 6.97 18.81
CA GLU A 205 6.52 6.12 19.98
C GLU A 205 7.64 6.56 20.91
N ILE A 206 7.31 6.77 22.20
CA ILE A 206 8.20 7.38 23.19
C ILE A 206 9.56 6.65 23.30
N ASN A 207 9.55 5.31 23.26
CA ASN A 207 10.74 4.51 23.53
C ASN A 207 11.63 4.30 22.31
N SER A 208 11.04 4.16 21.12
CA SER A 208 11.78 3.79 19.90
C SER A 208 11.98 4.96 18.92
N GLY A 209 11.18 6.02 19.05
CA GLY A 209 11.13 7.13 18.11
C GLY A 209 10.59 6.74 16.73
N TYR A 210 9.87 5.60 16.60
CA TYR A 210 9.17 5.27 15.36
C TYR A 210 7.95 6.17 15.18
N PRO A 211 7.73 6.75 13.99
CA PRO A 211 6.49 7.47 13.69
C PRO A 211 5.27 6.58 13.93
N LEU A 212 4.19 7.16 14.44
CA LEU A 212 2.93 6.45 14.64
C LEU A 212 1.98 6.71 13.47
N ILE A 213 1.35 5.65 12.98
CA ILE A 213 0.38 5.69 11.87
C ILE A 213 -1.02 5.44 12.45
N PRO A 214 -1.93 6.42 12.37
CA PRO A 214 -3.28 6.25 12.88
C PRO A 214 -4.11 5.44 11.87
N VAL A 215 -4.65 4.32 12.32
CA VAL A 215 -5.37 3.36 11.49
C VAL A 215 -6.77 3.12 12.06
N PRO A 216 -7.85 3.44 11.33
CA PRO A 216 -9.21 3.30 11.83
C PRO A 216 -9.70 1.85 11.80
N SER A 217 -10.69 1.55 12.65
CA SER A 217 -11.38 0.26 12.66
C SER A 217 -12.08 -0.01 11.33
N ARG A 218 -11.97 -1.27 10.85
CA ARG A 218 -12.69 -1.80 9.68
C ARG A 218 -14.18 -1.94 9.95
N LEU A 219 -14.58 -2.04 11.22
CA LEU A 219 -15.99 -2.18 11.61
C LEU A 219 -16.82 -0.97 11.16
N TYR A 220 -16.20 0.21 10.99
CA TYR A 220 -16.85 1.40 10.46
C TYR A 220 -17.32 1.30 9.00
N SER A 221 -16.91 0.24 8.28
CA SER A 221 -17.18 0.08 6.84
C SER A 221 -17.98 -1.19 6.52
N ILE A 222 -18.50 -1.92 7.51
CA ILE A 222 -19.18 -3.21 7.29
C ILE A 222 -20.44 -3.06 6.42
N GLU A 223 -21.24 -2.03 6.64
CA GLU A 223 -22.44 -1.77 5.84
C GLU A 223 -22.14 -0.98 4.55
N ASP A 224 -20.92 -0.49 4.38
CA ASP A 224 -20.53 0.32 3.22
C ASP A 224 -20.27 -0.58 2.00
N ARG A 225 -21.08 -0.39 0.95
CA ARG A 225 -21.06 -1.20 -0.27
C ARG A 225 -20.12 -0.66 -1.34
N ARG A 226 -19.41 0.44 -1.08
CA ARG A 226 -18.47 0.99 -2.05
C ARG A 226 -17.29 0.02 -2.25
N PRO A 227 -16.69 -0.05 -3.45
CA PRO A 227 -15.75 -1.12 -3.81
C PRO A 227 -14.49 -1.21 -2.94
N LEU A 228 -14.07 -0.09 -2.35
CA LEU A 228 -12.86 0.01 -1.52
C LEU A 228 -13.17 0.29 -0.05
N ALA A 229 -14.43 0.14 0.36
CA ALA A 229 -14.87 0.36 1.73
C ALA A 229 -14.01 -0.43 2.73
N GLY A 230 -13.49 0.27 3.73
CA GLY A 230 -12.68 -0.29 4.80
C GLY A 230 -11.26 -0.70 4.38
N GLN A 231 -10.87 -0.58 3.11
CA GLN A 231 -9.50 -0.84 2.66
C GLN A 231 -8.59 0.31 3.10
N ARG A 232 -7.40 -0.02 3.61
CA ARG A 232 -6.40 0.95 4.10
C ARG A 232 -5.30 1.11 3.07
N ILE A 233 -5.04 2.36 2.69
CA ILE A 233 -4.17 2.72 1.56
C ILE A 233 -3.05 3.66 2.03
N GLY A 234 -1.82 3.26 1.75
CA GLY A 234 -0.65 4.12 1.84
C GLY A 234 -0.42 4.81 0.49
N VAL A 235 0.05 6.07 0.51
CA VAL A 235 0.21 6.83 -0.73
C VAL A 235 1.57 7.48 -0.79
N LYS A 236 2.33 7.23 -1.87
CA LYS A 236 3.62 7.86 -2.14
C LYS A 236 3.56 9.38 -1.97
N ASP A 237 4.58 9.98 -1.35
CA ASP A 237 4.57 11.39 -0.97
C ASP A 237 4.93 12.37 -2.11
N ILE A 238 4.27 12.18 -3.25
CA ILE A 238 4.22 13.12 -4.38
C ILE A 238 2.79 13.44 -4.80
N TYR A 239 1.81 12.71 -4.28
CA TYR A 239 0.40 13.00 -4.49
C TYR A 239 -0.07 14.03 -3.46
N ASP A 240 -0.74 15.08 -3.94
CA ASP A 240 -1.40 16.03 -3.05
C ASP A 240 -2.64 15.41 -2.41
N LEU A 241 -2.79 15.67 -1.10
CA LEU A 241 -3.92 15.27 -0.27
C LEU A 241 -4.35 16.50 0.52
N GLU A 242 -5.59 16.94 0.37
CA GLU A 242 -6.06 18.20 0.97
C GLU A 242 -5.82 18.23 2.48
N GLY A 243 -5.16 19.29 2.95
CA GLY A 243 -4.79 19.46 4.37
C GLY A 243 -3.41 18.88 4.74
N ILE A 244 -2.74 18.17 3.83
CA ILE A 244 -1.40 17.61 4.02
C ILE A 244 -0.38 18.32 3.12
N GLN A 245 0.80 18.63 3.66
CA GLN A 245 1.92 19.14 2.86
C GLN A 245 2.64 17.98 2.17
N THR A 246 2.75 18.04 0.84
CA THR A 246 3.53 17.08 0.04
C THR A 246 5.01 17.46 0.08
N THR A 247 5.90 16.52 0.45
CA THR A 247 7.34 16.80 0.57
C THR A 247 8.12 16.44 -0.69
N ALA A 248 7.59 15.54 -1.54
CA ALA A 248 8.33 14.98 -2.68
C ALA A 248 9.70 14.41 -2.31
N GLY A 249 9.87 13.95 -1.06
CA GLY A 249 11.13 13.47 -0.52
C GLY A 249 12.21 14.54 -0.33
N SER A 250 11.88 15.84 -0.44
CA SER A 250 12.83 16.95 -0.44
C SER A 250 12.50 18.04 0.58
N LEU A 251 13.42 18.30 1.52
CA LEU A 251 13.29 19.41 2.47
C LEU A 251 13.32 20.77 1.77
N SER A 252 14.07 20.89 0.68
CA SER A 252 14.07 22.09 -0.15
C SER A 252 12.70 22.34 -0.78
N TYR A 253 11.97 21.30 -1.17
CA TYR A 253 10.61 21.45 -1.66
C TYR A 253 9.64 21.87 -0.55
N VAL A 254 9.72 21.22 0.63
CA VAL A 254 8.94 21.57 1.82
C VAL A 254 9.08 23.04 2.20
N ALA A 255 10.31 23.59 2.15
CA ALA A 255 10.57 24.98 2.52
C ALA A 255 9.80 26.00 1.66
N VAL A 256 9.37 25.63 0.44
CA VAL A 256 8.74 26.54 -0.53
C VAL A 256 7.41 26.03 -1.09
N ASN A 257 6.91 24.90 -0.58
CA ASN A 257 5.63 24.32 -0.89
C ASN A 257 4.72 24.37 0.33
N GLY A 258 3.45 24.75 0.16
CA GLY A 258 2.49 24.83 1.26
C GLY A 258 1.72 23.54 1.48
N VAL A 259 0.82 23.55 2.46
CA VAL A 259 -0.22 22.53 2.61
C VAL A 259 -1.07 22.46 1.34
N ALA A 260 -1.32 21.24 0.84
CA ALA A 260 -2.11 21.03 -0.35
C ALA A 260 -3.55 21.51 -0.15
N ARG A 261 -4.07 22.24 -1.14
CA ARG A 261 -5.43 22.82 -1.12
C ARG A 261 -6.47 21.91 -1.75
N LYS A 262 -6.05 20.85 -2.43
CA LYS A 262 -6.90 19.90 -3.14
C LYS A 262 -6.26 18.53 -3.09
N THR A 263 -7.09 17.52 -3.04
CA THR A 263 -6.67 16.13 -3.23
C THR A 263 -6.48 15.85 -4.72
N ALA A 264 -5.41 15.14 -5.07
CA ALA A 264 -5.17 14.69 -6.44
C ALA A 264 -6.37 13.86 -6.94
N PRO A 265 -6.89 14.06 -8.17
CA PRO A 265 -8.04 13.32 -8.68
C PRO A 265 -7.86 11.80 -8.62
N ALA A 266 -6.63 11.32 -8.81
CA ALA A 266 -6.27 9.92 -8.63
C ALA A 266 -6.59 9.41 -7.21
N LEU A 267 -6.28 10.17 -6.17
CA LEU A 267 -6.60 9.80 -4.78
C LEU A 267 -8.07 10.05 -4.45
N GLN A 268 -8.65 11.14 -4.96
CA GLN A 268 -10.05 11.47 -4.71
C GLN A 268 -10.95 10.32 -5.14
N ARG A 269 -10.68 9.69 -6.29
CA ARG A 269 -11.42 8.50 -6.72
C ARG A 269 -11.32 7.34 -5.73
N ILE A 270 -10.15 7.09 -5.13
CA ILE A 270 -9.99 6.03 -4.11
C ILE A 270 -10.88 6.34 -2.90
N ILE A 271 -10.89 7.59 -2.44
CA ILE A 271 -11.69 8.07 -1.31
C ILE A 271 -13.18 7.96 -1.61
N ASP A 272 -13.60 8.37 -2.82
CA ASP A 272 -14.99 8.30 -3.27
C ASP A 272 -15.48 6.84 -3.32
N LEU A 273 -14.59 5.89 -3.65
CA LEU A 273 -14.84 4.45 -3.63
C LEU A 273 -14.76 3.83 -2.22
N GLY A 274 -14.56 4.63 -1.16
CA GLY A 274 -14.55 4.19 0.24
C GLY A 274 -13.19 3.80 0.80
N GLY A 275 -12.11 4.00 0.04
CA GLY A 275 -10.75 3.72 0.49
C GLY A 275 -10.28 4.74 1.53
N ILE A 276 -9.47 4.26 2.49
CA ILE A 276 -8.99 5.04 3.62
C ILE A 276 -7.49 5.33 3.46
N VAL A 277 -7.12 6.60 3.26
CA VAL A 277 -5.71 7.02 3.21
C VAL A 277 -5.15 7.17 4.63
N VAL A 278 -4.22 6.29 5.00
CA VAL A 278 -3.66 6.20 6.36
C VAL A 278 -2.29 6.89 6.52
N GLY A 279 -1.63 7.23 5.43
CA GLY A 279 -0.37 7.98 5.50
C GLY A 279 0.29 8.26 4.16
N LYS A 280 1.23 9.21 4.19
CA LYS A 280 2.13 9.54 3.08
C LYS A 280 3.39 8.70 3.19
N GLN A 281 3.79 8.04 2.11
CA GLN A 281 4.86 7.06 2.06
C GLN A 281 6.12 7.62 1.41
N LYS A 282 7.27 7.19 1.92
CA LYS A 282 8.56 7.71 1.49
C LYS A 282 8.85 7.44 0.03
N THR A 283 9.55 8.40 -0.57
CA THR A 283 9.97 8.39 -1.95
C THR A 283 11.34 9.04 -2.10
N ALA A 284 12.11 8.60 -3.09
CA ALA A 284 13.31 9.33 -3.49
C ALA A 284 12.92 10.73 -3.96
N GLN A 285 13.78 11.74 -3.72
CA GLN A 285 13.52 13.12 -4.11
C GLN A 285 12.96 13.21 -5.52
N PHE A 286 11.80 13.87 -5.69
CA PHE A 286 11.07 14.06 -6.95
C PHE A 286 11.03 12.80 -7.83
N ALA A 287 10.76 11.65 -7.21
CA ALA A 287 10.72 10.35 -7.88
C ALA A 287 11.98 9.99 -8.69
N SER A 288 13.16 10.39 -8.21
CA SER A 288 14.46 10.14 -8.85
C SER A 288 14.86 8.67 -8.93
N PRO A 289 15.81 8.32 -9.82
CA PRO A 289 16.45 7.01 -9.82
C PRO A 289 17.48 6.84 -8.68
N ALA A 290 17.38 7.61 -7.59
CA ALA A 290 18.36 7.60 -6.52
C ALA A 290 18.47 6.22 -5.85
N TYR A 291 19.70 5.72 -5.72
CA TYR A 291 19.99 4.57 -4.89
C TYR A 291 19.82 4.91 -3.40
N PRO A 292 19.64 3.90 -2.53
CA PRO A 292 19.42 4.12 -1.10
C PRO A 292 20.51 4.97 -0.43
N TRP A 293 21.78 4.80 -0.82
CA TRP A 293 22.92 5.56 -0.30
C TRP A 293 23.04 6.98 -0.84
N ASN A 294 22.12 7.43 -1.71
CA ASN A 294 22.07 8.81 -2.19
C ASN A 294 21.04 9.67 -1.45
N TRP A 295 20.23 9.10 -0.56
CA TRP A 295 19.18 9.82 0.18
C TRP A 295 19.78 10.60 1.34
N ASN A 296 19.66 11.94 1.31
CA ASN A 296 20.20 12.81 2.37
C ASN A 296 19.12 13.46 3.24
N ASP A 297 17.92 13.68 2.70
CA ASP A 297 16.84 14.39 3.41
C ASP A 297 16.00 13.47 4.31
N GLU A 298 15.90 12.19 3.95
CA GLU A 298 15.05 11.22 4.62
C GLU A 298 15.77 9.91 4.84
N TYR A 299 15.49 9.25 5.97
CA TYR A 299 16.02 7.91 6.21
C TYR A 299 15.37 6.90 5.27
N TYR A 300 16.18 6.16 4.52
CA TYR A 300 15.71 5.14 3.58
C TYR A 300 14.88 4.04 4.27
N PRO A 301 13.73 3.62 3.70
CA PRO A 301 12.91 2.55 4.30
C PRO A 301 13.67 1.24 4.49
N ARG A 302 13.27 0.45 5.50
CA ARG A 302 13.78 -0.92 5.68
C ARG A 302 12.89 -1.92 4.98
N ASN A 303 13.49 -2.84 4.23
CA ASN A 303 12.78 -3.97 3.65
C ASN A 303 12.56 -5.04 4.73
N PRO A 304 11.35 -5.56 4.96
CA PRO A 304 11.13 -6.63 5.92
C PRO A 304 11.68 -7.99 5.47
N ARG A 305 11.98 -8.18 4.18
CA ARG A 305 12.42 -9.45 3.60
C ARG A 305 13.83 -9.83 4.04
N GLY A 306 14.06 -11.14 4.16
CA GLY A 306 15.36 -11.72 4.51
C GLY A 306 15.94 -11.12 5.79
N ASP A 307 17.16 -10.60 5.70
CA ASP A 307 17.91 -10.03 6.82
C ASP A 307 17.52 -8.61 7.22
N THR A 308 16.51 -8.01 6.59
CA THR A 308 16.05 -6.62 6.76
C THR A 308 16.97 -5.50 6.23
N TYR A 309 18.05 -5.87 5.53
CA TYR A 309 18.99 -4.93 4.90
C TYR A 309 18.89 -4.91 3.37
N LEU A 310 18.05 -5.79 2.80
CA LEU A 310 17.68 -5.71 1.40
C LEU A 310 17.14 -4.31 1.06
N SER A 311 17.39 -3.88 -0.16
CA SER A 311 16.88 -2.63 -0.71
C SER A 311 15.35 -2.69 -0.87
N CYS A 312 14.69 -1.54 -0.75
CA CYS A 312 13.29 -1.35 -1.14
C CYS A 312 13.16 -0.90 -2.61
N SER A 313 14.27 -0.82 -3.36
CA SER A 313 14.38 -0.14 -4.65
C SER A 313 13.83 1.30 -4.57
N GLY A 314 13.56 1.94 -5.70
CA GLY A 314 13.04 3.29 -5.80
C GLY A 314 12.24 3.50 -7.10
N SER A 315 11.50 4.60 -7.21
CA SER A 315 11.38 5.67 -6.22
C SER A 315 10.19 5.49 -5.26
N SER A 316 9.31 4.50 -5.44
CA SER A 316 8.20 4.21 -4.51
C SER A 316 8.61 3.27 -3.37
N SER A 317 9.76 3.55 -2.75
CA SER A 317 10.42 2.69 -1.77
C SER A 317 9.54 2.40 -0.54
N GLY A 318 8.84 3.42 -0.02
CA GLY A 318 7.92 3.26 1.09
C GLY A 318 6.74 2.35 0.75
N ALA A 319 6.19 2.48 -0.46
CA ALA A 319 5.03 1.71 -0.91
C ALA A 319 5.33 0.20 -0.95
N GLY A 320 6.38 -0.21 -1.67
CA GLY A 320 6.76 -1.63 -1.77
C GLY A 320 7.02 -2.28 -0.41
N CYS A 321 7.90 -1.67 0.38
CA CYS A 321 8.29 -2.21 1.67
C CYS A 321 7.18 -2.18 2.72
N SER A 322 6.30 -1.17 2.72
CA SER A 322 5.14 -1.15 3.63
C SER A 322 4.18 -2.32 3.40
N ILE A 323 3.98 -2.72 2.14
CA ILE A 323 3.04 -3.79 1.78
C ILE A 323 3.60 -5.16 2.17
N ALA A 324 4.92 -5.33 2.12
CA ALA A 324 5.58 -6.49 2.68
C ALA A 324 5.71 -6.43 4.22
N ALA A 325 5.59 -5.27 4.85
CA ALA A 325 5.85 -5.10 6.28
C ALA A 325 4.61 -5.23 7.16
N TYR A 326 3.47 -4.71 6.71
CA TYR A 326 2.32 -4.46 7.56
C TYR A 326 1.06 -5.18 7.09
N ASP A 327 0.57 -6.12 7.90
CA ASP A 327 -0.68 -6.84 7.62
C ASP A 327 -1.91 -5.93 7.66
N TRP A 328 -1.86 -4.89 8.49
CA TRP A 328 -2.93 -3.91 8.64
C TRP A 328 -3.08 -3.00 7.41
N LEU A 329 -2.11 -2.96 6.49
CA LEU A 329 -2.13 -2.15 5.26
C LEU A 329 -2.53 -3.00 4.06
N ASP A 330 -3.54 -2.59 3.29
CA ASP A 330 -4.09 -3.40 2.19
C ASP A 330 -3.42 -3.08 0.85
N PHE A 331 -3.26 -1.80 0.54
CA PHE A 331 -2.73 -1.32 -0.74
C PHE A 331 -1.77 -0.15 -0.55
N ALA A 332 -0.84 0.01 -1.50
CA ALA A 332 0.01 1.19 -1.57
C ALA A 332 0.02 1.76 -2.98
N ILE A 333 -0.11 3.08 -3.09
CA ILE A 333 -0.13 3.81 -4.35
C ILE A 333 1.25 4.41 -4.62
N GLY A 334 1.79 4.14 -5.80
CA GLY A 334 3.06 4.68 -6.27
C GLY A 334 2.94 5.35 -7.64
N THR A 335 4.07 5.81 -8.17
CA THR A 335 4.18 6.22 -9.58
C THR A 335 5.31 5.48 -10.27
N ASP A 336 5.13 5.19 -11.55
CA ASP A 336 6.09 4.50 -12.40
C ASP A 336 6.38 5.33 -13.65
N THR A 337 7.52 6.04 -13.62
CA THR A 337 8.08 6.76 -14.78
C THR A 337 8.95 5.83 -15.60
N GLY A 338 10.00 5.29 -14.96
CA GLY A 338 10.94 4.32 -15.53
C GLY A 338 10.71 2.90 -15.04
N MET A 339 10.59 2.69 -13.73
CA MET A 339 10.38 1.38 -13.06
C MET A 339 9.85 1.50 -11.62
N SER A 340 9.37 2.68 -11.24
CA SER A 340 9.25 3.08 -9.84
C SER A 340 8.09 2.46 -9.05
N VAL A 341 7.22 1.65 -9.65
CA VAL A 341 6.27 0.76 -8.94
C VAL A 341 6.71 -0.69 -9.09
N ARG A 342 7.06 -1.09 -10.32
CA ARG A 342 7.45 -2.46 -10.66
C ARG A 342 8.68 -2.92 -9.89
N GLN A 343 9.73 -2.11 -9.82
CA GLN A 343 10.96 -2.52 -9.14
C GLN A 343 10.83 -2.56 -7.61
N PRO A 344 10.20 -1.58 -6.94
CA PRO A 344 9.86 -1.75 -5.52
C PRO A 344 9.02 -3.01 -5.25
N ALA A 345 8.03 -3.31 -6.10
CA ALA A 345 7.23 -4.54 -5.96
C ALA A 345 8.06 -5.82 -6.15
N ALA A 346 9.02 -5.82 -7.08
CA ALA A 346 9.94 -6.94 -7.30
C ALA A 346 10.80 -7.19 -6.06
N PHE A 347 11.35 -6.12 -5.48
CA PHE A 347 12.23 -6.18 -4.31
C PHE A 347 11.50 -6.54 -3.01
N SER A 348 10.25 -6.11 -2.85
CA SER A 348 9.40 -6.51 -1.72
C SER A 348 8.73 -7.87 -1.93
N GLY A 349 8.82 -8.46 -3.12
CA GLY A 349 8.16 -9.71 -3.46
C GLY A 349 6.64 -9.61 -3.40
N THR A 350 6.09 -8.55 -3.99
CA THR A 350 4.66 -8.22 -3.97
C THR A 350 4.15 -8.01 -5.39
N TYR A 351 2.83 -7.95 -5.56
CA TYR A 351 2.23 -7.56 -6.84
C TYR A 351 2.33 -6.05 -7.03
N GLY A 352 2.65 -5.61 -8.24
CA GLY A 352 2.69 -4.18 -8.57
C GLY A 352 2.51 -3.96 -10.06
N ASN A 353 1.81 -2.89 -10.46
CA ASN A 353 1.61 -2.58 -11.88
C ASN A 353 2.03 -1.17 -12.27
N ARG A 354 2.63 -1.08 -13.44
CA ARG A 354 2.55 0.10 -14.31
C ARG A 354 1.33 -0.10 -15.23
N PRO A 355 0.25 0.70 -15.09
CA PRO A 355 -0.85 0.62 -16.04
C PRO A 355 -0.42 1.18 -17.41
N SER A 356 -1.23 0.94 -18.43
CA SER A 356 -1.11 1.59 -19.73
C SER A 356 -0.93 3.11 -19.60
N GLN A 357 -0.06 3.69 -20.42
CA GLN A 357 0.13 5.15 -20.41
C GLN A 357 -1.17 5.87 -20.74
N GLY A 358 -1.54 6.82 -19.89
CA GLY A 358 -2.78 7.58 -19.99
C GLY A 358 -3.96 7.02 -19.19
N MET A 359 -3.76 5.96 -18.39
CA MET A 359 -4.82 5.38 -17.56
C MET A 359 -5.35 6.34 -16.50
N ILE A 360 -4.46 7.10 -15.87
CA ILE A 360 -4.78 8.10 -14.84
C ILE A 360 -4.05 9.38 -15.21
N LEU A 361 -4.71 10.51 -15.07
CA LEU A 361 -4.15 11.85 -15.20
C LEU A 361 -3.30 12.24 -13.99
N MET A 362 -2.21 12.98 -14.21
CA MET A 362 -1.21 13.29 -13.19
C MET A 362 -1.43 14.63 -12.45
N ASP A 363 -2.65 15.18 -12.47
CA ASP A 363 -2.97 16.46 -11.82
C ASP A 363 -2.77 16.43 -10.30
N ASN A 364 -2.13 17.48 -9.77
CA ASN A 364 -1.74 17.60 -8.35
C ASN A 364 -0.87 16.43 -7.86
N ILE A 365 0.00 15.95 -8.76
CA ILE A 365 1.09 15.03 -8.44
C ILE A 365 2.39 15.73 -8.85
N VAL A 366 3.41 15.68 -7.99
CA VAL A 366 4.75 16.14 -8.35
C VAL A 366 5.32 15.16 -9.37
N THR A 367 5.28 15.56 -10.65
CA THR A 367 5.66 14.72 -11.78
C THR A 367 7.17 14.72 -12.01
N ASN A 368 7.67 13.58 -12.47
CA ASN A 368 9.02 13.47 -13.02
C ASN A 368 8.96 13.70 -14.53
N ALA A 369 8.05 13.01 -15.21
CA ALA A 369 7.85 13.14 -16.63
C ALA A 369 6.39 12.92 -17.00
N TYR A 370 5.61 14.01 -17.06
CA TYR A 370 4.16 13.97 -17.24
C TYR A 370 3.71 13.02 -18.37
N ASN A 371 4.42 12.99 -19.50
CA ASN A 371 4.07 12.18 -20.67
C ASN A 371 4.32 10.65 -20.56
N THR A 372 5.01 10.21 -19.51
CA THR A 372 5.40 8.81 -19.26
C THR A 372 5.18 8.34 -17.82
N ASP A 373 4.82 9.26 -16.92
CA ASP A 373 4.41 8.96 -15.56
C ASP A 373 3.08 8.19 -15.57
N THR A 374 2.98 7.20 -14.70
CA THR A 374 1.76 6.42 -14.49
C THR A 374 1.53 6.19 -13.00
N ALA A 375 0.26 6.06 -12.59
CA ALA A 375 -0.13 5.79 -11.21
C ALA A 375 -0.44 4.30 -11.01
N GLY A 376 0.40 3.62 -10.22
CA GLY A 376 0.36 2.17 -10.01
C GLY A 376 -0.03 1.78 -8.59
N VAL A 377 -0.52 0.56 -8.42
CA VAL A 377 -0.87 -0.01 -7.10
C VAL A 377 -0.01 -1.22 -6.78
N ILE A 378 0.44 -1.31 -5.51
CA ILE A 378 1.17 -2.43 -4.94
C ILE A 378 0.27 -3.14 -3.91
N ALA A 379 0.25 -4.48 -3.95
CA ALA A 379 -0.58 -5.30 -3.08
C ALA A 379 0.01 -6.70 -2.83
N ARG A 380 -0.54 -7.43 -1.85
CA ARG A 380 -0.11 -8.81 -1.55
C ARG A 380 -0.92 -9.90 -2.25
N ASP A 381 -2.20 -9.63 -2.51
CA ASP A 381 -3.15 -10.62 -3.01
C ASP A 381 -3.53 -10.32 -4.46
N PRO A 382 -3.39 -11.28 -5.40
CA PRO A 382 -3.65 -11.02 -6.82
C PRO A 382 -5.11 -10.64 -7.10
N GLY A 383 -6.06 -11.28 -6.43
CA GLY A 383 -7.49 -11.03 -6.61
C GLY A 383 -7.92 -9.65 -6.11
N LYS A 384 -7.48 -9.28 -4.90
CA LYS A 384 -7.72 -7.96 -4.32
C LYS A 384 -7.01 -6.87 -5.12
N TRP A 385 -5.79 -7.12 -5.58
CA TRP A 385 -5.02 -6.20 -6.44
C TRP A 385 -5.75 -5.90 -7.75
N ALA A 386 -6.20 -6.93 -8.46
CA ALA A 386 -6.98 -6.78 -9.67
C ALA A 386 -8.30 -6.03 -9.42
N SER A 387 -9.01 -6.38 -8.35
CA SER A 387 -10.28 -5.73 -7.99
C SER A 387 -10.11 -4.25 -7.68
N PHE A 388 -9.06 -3.91 -6.90
CA PHE A 388 -8.70 -2.53 -6.59
C PHE A 388 -8.40 -1.75 -7.86
N ALA A 389 -7.49 -2.28 -8.70
CA ALA A 389 -7.03 -1.60 -9.90
C ALA A 389 -8.17 -1.35 -10.89
N LYS A 390 -9.04 -2.34 -11.11
CA LYS A 390 -10.24 -2.21 -11.96
C LYS A 390 -11.22 -1.15 -11.46
N ALA A 391 -11.44 -1.08 -10.15
CA ALA A 391 -12.28 -0.05 -9.57
C ALA A 391 -11.64 1.34 -9.70
N TRP A 392 -10.32 1.43 -9.50
CA TRP A 392 -9.58 2.68 -9.54
C TRP A 392 -9.39 3.25 -10.95
N TYR A 393 -9.18 2.41 -11.96
CA TYR A 393 -8.96 2.80 -13.36
C TYR A 393 -10.28 3.11 -14.09
N GLY A 394 -10.93 4.19 -13.65
CA GLY A 394 -12.18 4.68 -14.23
C GLY A 394 -11.97 5.63 -15.42
N PRO A 395 -12.87 5.64 -16.42
CA PRO A 395 -12.77 6.49 -17.61
C PRO A 395 -12.59 7.99 -17.32
N SER A 396 -13.13 8.48 -16.21
CA SER A 396 -13.01 9.89 -15.81
C SER A 396 -11.60 10.32 -15.45
N LEU A 397 -10.68 9.37 -15.22
CA LEU A 397 -9.28 9.64 -14.93
C LEU A 397 -8.38 9.53 -16.16
N HIS A 398 -8.88 9.06 -17.30
CA HIS A 398 -8.03 8.85 -18.48
C HIS A 398 -7.45 10.18 -18.98
N GLU A 399 -6.16 10.17 -19.31
CA GLU A 399 -5.48 11.31 -19.90
C GLU A 399 -5.97 11.59 -21.32
N GLN A 400 -5.93 12.87 -21.69
CA GLN A 400 -6.16 13.27 -23.08
C GLN A 400 -4.96 12.86 -23.95
N THR A 401 -5.25 12.40 -25.16
CA THR A 401 -4.24 11.97 -26.14
C THR A 401 -3.26 13.08 -26.53
N SER A 402 -3.67 14.34 -26.40
CA SER A 402 -2.83 15.52 -26.63
C SER A 402 -1.65 15.65 -25.67
N LEU A 403 -1.70 15.00 -24.50
CA LEU A 403 -0.67 15.10 -23.46
C LEU A 403 0.44 14.06 -23.60
N ASN A 404 0.08 12.83 -23.98
CA ASN A 404 1.01 11.70 -24.07
C ASN A 404 1.37 11.29 -25.50
N GLY A 405 0.71 11.85 -26.51
CA GLY A 405 0.99 11.57 -27.93
C GLY A 405 0.59 10.16 -28.38
N LEU A 406 -0.21 9.45 -27.58
CA LEU A 406 -0.68 8.09 -27.85
C LEU A 406 -2.18 8.10 -28.21
N PRO A 407 -2.67 7.06 -28.93
CA PRO A 407 -4.10 6.94 -29.23
C PRO A 407 -4.97 6.86 -27.96
N ALA A 408 -6.27 7.12 -28.10
CA ALA A 408 -7.22 6.95 -27.00
C ALA A 408 -7.17 5.52 -26.44
N LEU A 409 -7.34 5.37 -25.12
CA LEU A 409 -7.35 4.06 -24.48
C LEU A 409 -8.63 3.30 -24.81
N SER A 410 -8.46 2.02 -25.16
CA SER A 410 -9.52 1.01 -25.18
C SER A 410 -9.15 -0.04 -24.14
N LEU A 411 -10.07 -0.34 -23.23
CA LEU A 411 -9.85 -1.22 -22.07
C LEU A 411 -10.84 -2.39 -22.08
N PRO A 412 -10.67 -3.39 -22.96
CA PRO A 412 -11.49 -4.58 -22.93
C PRO A 412 -11.34 -5.29 -21.58
N ASP A 413 -12.46 -5.72 -21.01
CA ASP A 413 -12.52 -6.52 -19.78
C ASP A 413 -13.11 -7.89 -20.09
N ASP A 414 -12.32 -8.72 -20.76
CA ASP A 414 -12.71 -10.10 -21.10
C ASP A 414 -11.65 -11.10 -20.62
N HIS A 415 -11.92 -12.39 -20.89
CA HIS A 415 -11.08 -13.51 -20.51
C HIS A 415 -10.39 -14.16 -21.74
N THR A 416 -10.23 -13.41 -22.84
CA THR A 416 -9.52 -13.89 -24.03
C THR A 416 -8.02 -13.65 -23.87
N PHE A 417 -7.37 -14.58 -23.18
CA PHE A 417 -5.97 -14.42 -22.81
C PHE A 417 -4.99 -14.59 -23.98
N PRO A 418 -3.83 -13.90 -23.92
CA PRO A 418 -2.76 -14.01 -24.90
C PRO A 418 -2.32 -15.46 -25.15
N LYS A 419 -2.01 -15.80 -26.40
CA LYS A 419 -1.64 -17.18 -26.82
C LYS A 419 -0.16 -17.36 -27.08
N ARG A 420 0.65 -16.31 -26.89
CA ARG A 420 2.11 -16.36 -27.06
C ARG A 420 2.80 -15.71 -25.87
N ILE A 421 3.80 -16.39 -25.35
CA ILE A 421 4.71 -15.89 -24.31
C ILE A 421 6.05 -15.62 -24.96
N ARG A 422 6.42 -14.36 -25.13
CA ARG A 422 7.70 -13.94 -25.72
C ARG A 422 8.79 -13.98 -24.65
N TYR A 423 9.79 -14.83 -24.87
CA TYR A 423 10.92 -15.05 -23.99
C TYR A 423 12.19 -14.36 -24.56
N PRO A 424 12.66 -13.26 -23.97
CA PRO A 424 13.80 -12.48 -24.46
C PRO A 424 15.14 -13.15 -24.08
N VAL A 425 15.78 -13.82 -25.03
CA VAL A 425 17.04 -14.58 -24.79
C VAL A 425 18.26 -13.70 -24.54
N ASP A 426 18.15 -12.39 -24.77
CA ASP A 426 19.16 -11.38 -24.46
C ASP A 426 18.99 -10.77 -23.05
N HIS A 427 17.96 -11.20 -22.31
CA HIS A 427 17.65 -10.75 -20.94
C HIS A 427 17.56 -11.91 -19.94
N LEU A 428 17.14 -13.08 -20.40
CA LEU A 428 17.02 -14.32 -19.62
C LEU A 428 18.02 -15.36 -20.14
N PRO A 429 18.49 -16.32 -19.31
CA PRO A 429 17.97 -16.75 -18.01
C PRO A 429 18.31 -15.83 -16.82
N LEU A 430 17.63 -16.05 -15.69
CA LEU A 430 17.94 -15.40 -14.42
C LEU A 430 19.34 -15.79 -13.92
N GLN A 431 20.00 -14.85 -13.24
CA GLN A 431 21.38 -15.03 -12.75
C GLN A 431 21.50 -16.15 -11.72
N ASN A 432 20.51 -16.32 -10.83
CA ASN A 432 20.46 -17.41 -9.85
C ASN A 432 19.78 -18.64 -10.48
N PRO A 433 20.48 -19.78 -10.61
CA PRO A 433 19.90 -21.00 -11.18
C PRO A 433 18.65 -21.52 -10.44
N ALA A 434 18.56 -21.31 -9.12
CA ALA A 434 17.38 -21.70 -8.35
C ALA A 434 16.18 -20.78 -8.65
N ALA A 435 16.43 -19.50 -8.89
CA ALA A 435 15.38 -18.57 -9.30
C ALA A 435 14.94 -18.86 -10.74
N GLU A 436 15.89 -19.18 -11.62
CA GLU A 436 15.62 -19.60 -12.99
C GLU A 436 14.72 -20.85 -13.01
N ALA A 437 14.98 -21.84 -12.15
CA ALA A 437 14.11 -23.02 -12.05
C ALA A 437 12.67 -22.66 -11.66
N ILE A 438 12.48 -21.67 -10.78
CA ILE A 438 11.15 -21.15 -10.41
C ILE A 438 10.48 -20.49 -11.62
N LEU A 439 11.22 -19.66 -12.37
CA LEU A 439 10.71 -19.01 -13.59
C LEU A 439 10.31 -20.05 -14.65
N GLN A 440 11.15 -21.03 -14.92
CA GLN A 440 10.85 -22.08 -15.91
C GLN A 440 9.63 -22.91 -15.52
N LYS A 441 9.47 -23.22 -14.23
CA LYS A 441 8.24 -23.86 -13.73
C LYS A 441 7.02 -22.99 -13.96
N PHE A 442 7.10 -21.70 -13.62
CA PHE A 442 6.01 -20.75 -13.86
C PHE A 442 5.65 -20.68 -15.34
N LEU A 443 6.63 -20.56 -16.24
CA LEU A 443 6.41 -20.50 -17.67
C LEU A 443 5.69 -21.74 -18.20
N SER A 444 6.11 -22.93 -17.77
CA SER A 444 5.47 -24.21 -18.12
C SER A 444 4.02 -24.29 -17.64
N ASP A 445 3.76 -23.91 -16.39
CA ASP A 445 2.42 -23.97 -15.80
C ASP A 445 1.49 -22.92 -16.44
N ALA A 446 1.99 -21.70 -16.64
CA ALA A 446 1.26 -20.60 -17.25
C ALA A 446 0.96 -20.89 -18.73
N SER A 447 1.94 -21.38 -19.50
CA SER A 447 1.71 -21.74 -20.92
C SER A 447 0.65 -22.82 -21.05
N THR A 448 0.67 -23.81 -20.16
CA THR A 448 -0.35 -24.87 -20.10
C THR A 448 -1.73 -24.32 -19.74
N ALA A 449 -1.80 -23.48 -18.71
CA ALA A 449 -3.06 -22.90 -18.23
C ALA A 449 -3.73 -21.99 -19.27
N LEU A 450 -2.93 -21.22 -20.02
CA LEU A 450 -3.41 -20.27 -21.02
C LEU A 450 -3.58 -20.91 -22.40
N GLY A 451 -3.07 -22.12 -22.61
CA GLY A 451 -2.94 -22.75 -23.93
C GLY A 451 -2.07 -21.90 -24.86
N ALA A 452 -0.97 -21.36 -24.32
CA ALA A 452 -0.06 -20.46 -25.00
C ALA A 452 1.25 -21.17 -25.40
N THR A 453 1.90 -20.68 -26.46
CA THR A 453 3.24 -21.12 -26.87
C THR A 453 4.32 -20.20 -26.33
N ILE A 454 5.46 -20.74 -25.91
CA ILE A 454 6.64 -19.95 -25.53
C ILE A 454 7.50 -19.74 -26.78
N GLU A 455 7.82 -18.49 -27.08
CA GLU A 455 8.57 -18.08 -28.27
C GLU A 455 9.81 -17.29 -27.89
N ASN A 456 10.97 -17.85 -28.19
CA ASN A 456 12.25 -17.18 -28.00
C ASN A 456 12.43 -16.06 -29.01
N PHE A 457 12.91 -14.90 -28.57
CA PHE A 457 13.27 -13.79 -29.44
C PHE A 457 14.38 -12.94 -28.82
N ASN A 458 14.98 -12.06 -29.63
CA ASN A 458 15.95 -11.07 -29.15
C ASN A 458 15.23 -9.71 -29.05
N LEU A 459 15.03 -9.23 -27.82
CA LEU A 459 14.26 -8.02 -27.56
C LEU A 459 14.97 -6.78 -28.09
N SER A 460 16.26 -6.65 -27.80
CA SER A 460 17.05 -5.49 -28.22
C SER A 460 17.03 -5.34 -29.74
N ALA A 461 17.31 -6.41 -30.48
CA ALA A 461 17.28 -6.41 -31.95
C ALA A 461 15.88 -6.14 -32.51
N THR A 462 14.83 -6.61 -31.82
CA THR A 462 13.44 -6.36 -32.23
C THR A 462 13.06 -4.90 -32.03
N ILE A 463 13.48 -4.26 -30.94
CA ILE A 463 13.28 -2.82 -30.73
C ILE A 463 13.99 -2.03 -31.83
N GLU A 464 15.22 -2.41 -32.19
CA GLU A 464 15.98 -1.75 -33.25
C GLU A 464 15.31 -1.85 -34.63
N ASP A 465 14.79 -3.02 -34.97
CA ASP A 465 14.03 -3.25 -36.20
C ASP A 465 12.74 -2.41 -36.25
N VAL A 466 11.97 -2.41 -35.15
CA VAL A 466 10.72 -1.66 -35.03
C VAL A 466 10.96 -0.15 -35.08
N ALA A 467 11.96 0.35 -34.36
CA ALA A 467 12.26 1.77 -34.26
C ALA A 467 13.10 2.31 -35.44
N GLY A 468 13.67 1.41 -36.25
CA GLY A 468 14.59 1.74 -37.35
C GLY A 468 15.89 2.40 -36.90
N ARG A 469 16.28 2.25 -35.63
CA ARG A 469 17.48 2.86 -35.04
C ARG A 469 17.96 2.09 -33.80
N PRO A 470 19.24 2.23 -33.41
CA PRO A 470 19.80 1.51 -32.27
C PRO A 470 19.02 1.72 -30.97
N LEU A 471 18.99 0.70 -30.10
CA LEU A 471 18.28 0.74 -28.81
C LEU A 471 18.71 1.95 -27.97
N LEU A 472 20.00 2.27 -27.94
CA LEU A 472 20.51 3.43 -27.22
C LEU A 472 19.88 4.75 -27.70
N LYS A 473 19.55 4.87 -28.99
CA LYS A 473 18.88 6.07 -29.52
C LYS A 473 17.40 6.14 -29.13
N VAL A 474 16.76 5.00 -28.93
CA VAL A 474 15.40 4.92 -28.38
C VAL A 474 15.41 5.35 -26.90
N LEU A 475 16.41 4.89 -26.14
CA LEU A 475 16.58 5.28 -24.73
C LEU A 475 16.98 6.75 -24.57
N ASP A 476 17.80 7.30 -25.49
CA ASP A 476 18.11 8.73 -25.55
C ASP A 476 16.83 9.57 -25.69
N ASP A 477 15.91 9.17 -26.56
CA ASP A 477 14.61 9.85 -26.73
C ASP A 477 13.81 9.81 -25.42
N LEU A 478 13.77 8.66 -24.72
CA LEU A 478 13.11 8.55 -23.42
C LEU A 478 13.71 9.51 -22.38
N LEU A 479 15.04 9.56 -22.29
CA LEU A 479 15.76 10.43 -21.36
C LEU A 479 15.53 11.92 -21.68
N VAL A 480 15.46 12.28 -22.96
CA VAL A 480 15.10 13.63 -23.42
C VAL A 480 13.71 14.02 -22.92
N LEU A 481 12.72 13.13 -23.07
CA LEU A 481 11.35 13.37 -22.62
C LEU A 481 11.30 13.60 -21.11
N TRP A 482 11.94 12.71 -20.34
CA TRP A 482 11.98 12.80 -18.88
C TRP A 482 12.66 14.08 -18.39
N THR A 483 13.86 14.32 -18.90
CA THR A 483 14.68 15.45 -18.49
C THR A 483 14.00 16.79 -18.82
N HIS A 484 13.39 16.89 -20.00
CA HIS A 484 12.67 18.11 -20.39
C HIS A 484 11.53 18.44 -19.43
N ASP A 485 10.66 17.46 -19.15
CA ASP A 485 9.48 17.67 -18.32
C ASP A 485 9.88 17.92 -16.87
N LEU A 486 10.84 17.15 -16.33
CA LEU A 486 11.40 17.37 -14.99
C LEU A 486 11.97 18.79 -14.81
N ILE A 487 12.74 19.27 -15.79
CA ILE A 487 13.30 20.63 -15.74
C ILE A 487 12.19 21.68 -15.76
N LYS A 488 11.20 21.48 -16.63
CA LYS A 488 10.12 22.45 -16.86
C LYS A 488 9.17 22.54 -15.68
N GLU A 489 8.69 21.40 -15.20
CA GLU A 489 7.61 21.30 -14.22
C GLU A 489 8.13 21.34 -12.77
N THR A 490 9.35 20.85 -12.52
CA THR A 490 9.89 20.71 -11.15
C THR A 490 11.10 21.62 -10.92
N ALA A 491 12.16 21.51 -11.74
CA ALA A 491 13.42 22.20 -11.46
C ALA A 491 13.29 23.73 -11.53
N LYS A 492 12.76 24.26 -12.65
CA LYS A 492 12.63 25.71 -12.86
C LYS A 492 11.78 26.39 -11.78
N PRO A 493 10.56 25.89 -11.44
CA PRO A 493 9.76 26.48 -10.36
C PRO A 493 10.46 26.42 -9.00
N LEU A 494 11.14 25.31 -8.69
CA LEU A 494 11.87 25.17 -7.43
C LEU A 494 13.01 26.18 -7.33
N LEU A 495 13.86 26.27 -8.36
CA LEU A 495 15.00 27.20 -8.40
C LEU A 495 14.54 28.65 -8.30
N ALA A 496 13.46 29.03 -8.98
CA ALA A 496 12.91 30.39 -8.91
C ALA A 496 12.48 30.78 -7.48
N LYS A 497 11.94 29.82 -6.70
CA LYS A 497 11.53 30.06 -5.31
C LYS A 497 12.69 30.12 -4.32
N HIS A 498 13.81 29.46 -4.61
CA HIS A 498 15.02 29.46 -3.76
C HIS A 498 16.03 30.56 -4.12
N ALA A 499 15.84 31.22 -5.26
CA ALA A 499 16.76 32.24 -5.74
C ALA A 499 17.06 33.32 -4.68
N PRO A 500 18.33 33.73 -4.52
CA PRO A 500 19.48 33.41 -5.37
C PRO A 500 20.24 32.12 -4.99
N VAL A 501 19.82 31.38 -3.97
CA VAL A 501 20.53 30.21 -3.45
C VAL A 501 20.10 28.95 -4.20
N PHE A 502 21.05 28.08 -4.55
CA PHE A 502 20.72 26.79 -5.13
C PHE A 502 20.19 25.86 -4.02
N PRO A 503 19.03 25.19 -4.21
CA PRO A 503 18.44 24.33 -3.19
C PRO A 503 19.33 23.12 -2.89
N GLN A 504 19.22 22.60 -1.67
CA GLN A 504 19.88 21.34 -1.31
C GLN A 504 19.13 20.18 -1.97
N LEU A 505 19.84 19.42 -2.80
CA LEU A 505 19.29 18.30 -3.57
C LEU A 505 20.17 17.08 -3.39
N ASP A 506 19.57 15.90 -3.53
CA ASP A 506 20.29 14.64 -3.65
C ASP A 506 21.12 14.60 -4.94
N GLU A 507 22.17 13.80 -4.91
CA GLU A 507 23.18 13.73 -5.97
C GLU A 507 22.61 13.62 -7.40
N PRO A 508 21.57 12.79 -7.68
CA PRO A 508 21.05 12.62 -9.02
C PRO A 508 20.53 13.91 -9.68
N TYR A 509 20.11 14.91 -8.90
CA TYR A 509 19.49 16.13 -9.43
C TYR A 509 20.34 17.39 -9.34
N ARG A 510 21.46 17.39 -8.62
CA ARG A 510 22.31 18.59 -8.49
C ARG A 510 22.74 19.12 -9.86
N GLN A 511 23.33 18.26 -10.70
CA GLN A 511 23.80 18.65 -12.04
C GLN A 511 22.64 18.91 -13.02
N ILE A 512 21.61 18.05 -12.98
CA ILE A 512 20.43 18.14 -13.84
C ILE A 512 19.72 19.49 -13.63
N PHE A 513 19.48 19.89 -12.39
CA PHE A 513 18.75 21.13 -12.10
C PHE A 513 19.64 22.36 -12.31
N HIS A 514 20.95 22.24 -12.07
CA HIS A 514 21.88 23.38 -12.18
C HIS A 514 22.15 23.82 -13.63
N SER A 515 22.39 22.87 -14.53
CA SER A 515 23.00 23.20 -15.84
C SER A 515 22.36 22.55 -17.05
N LEU A 516 21.55 21.51 -16.86
CA LEU A 516 20.99 20.78 -17.98
C LEU A 516 19.83 21.56 -18.59
N THR A 517 19.78 21.60 -19.92
CA THR A 517 18.67 22.18 -20.68
C THR A 517 18.36 21.31 -21.88
N VAL A 518 17.09 21.03 -22.09
CA VAL A 518 16.60 20.34 -23.29
C VAL A 518 15.84 21.34 -24.14
N LYS A 519 16.18 21.45 -25.43
CA LYS A 519 15.49 22.35 -26.34
C LYS A 519 14.15 21.76 -26.76
N ASN A 520 13.14 22.62 -26.92
CA ASN A 520 11.79 22.21 -27.29
C ASN A 520 11.74 21.45 -28.63
N GLU A 521 12.60 21.78 -29.60
CA GLU A 521 12.66 21.03 -30.88
C GLU A 521 13.12 19.58 -30.69
N VAL A 522 14.06 19.33 -29.77
CA VAL A 522 14.56 17.98 -29.47
C VAL A 522 13.49 17.17 -28.75
N TYR A 523 12.81 17.78 -27.79
CA TYR A 523 11.65 17.16 -27.12
C TYR A 523 10.55 16.76 -28.11
N LYS A 524 10.17 17.66 -29.03
CA LYS A 524 9.14 17.39 -30.05
C LYS A 524 9.56 16.28 -31.01
N ALA A 525 10.84 16.21 -31.38
CA ALA A 525 11.38 15.14 -32.21
C ALA A 525 11.32 13.79 -31.48
N ALA A 526 11.76 13.74 -30.22
CA ALA A 526 11.67 12.54 -29.38
C ALA A 526 10.21 12.06 -29.20
N MET A 527 9.26 12.98 -29.00
CA MET A 527 7.84 12.64 -28.92
C MET A 527 7.31 12.05 -30.24
N THR A 528 7.69 12.65 -31.38
CA THR A 528 7.28 12.18 -32.70
C THR A 528 7.83 10.79 -33.00
N ASN A 529 9.11 10.58 -32.68
CA ASN A 529 9.76 9.28 -32.77
C ASN A 529 9.03 8.24 -31.91
N ARG A 530 8.78 8.56 -30.64
CA ARG A 530 8.07 7.68 -29.70
C ARG A 530 6.69 7.28 -30.21
N THR A 531 5.87 8.22 -30.66
CA THR A 531 4.54 7.93 -31.21
C THR A 531 4.62 6.95 -32.39
N ARG A 532 5.56 7.18 -33.32
CA ARG A 532 5.76 6.31 -34.48
C ARG A 532 6.21 4.91 -34.06
N ASP A 533 7.19 4.83 -33.17
CA ASP A 533 7.76 3.55 -32.74
C ASP A 533 6.74 2.74 -31.91
N ALA A 534 5.96 3.39 -31.05
CA ALA A 534 4.87 2.75 -30.29
C ALA A 534 3.79 2.18 -31.21
N ALA A 535 3.40 2.91 -32.27
CA ALA A 535 2.49 2.37 -33.26
C ALA A 535 3.05 1.11 -33.93
N ALA A 536 4.31 1.14 -34.37
CA ALA A 536 4.96 -0.02 -34.99
C ALA A 536 5.15 -1.19 -34.01
N TRP A 537 5.47 -0.92 -32.74
CA TRP A 537 5.57 -1.92 -31.68
C TRP A 537 4.24 -2.64 -31.43
N HIS A 538 3.16 -1.87 -31.35
CA HIS A 538 1.79 -2.37 -31.17
C HIS A 538 1.19 -3.00 -32.43
N GLU A 539 1.80 -2.82 -33.59
CA GLU A 539 1.38 -3.47 -34.84
C GLU A 539 2.15 -4.79 -35.07
N LYS A 540 3.44 -4.82 -34.74
CA LYS A 540 4.34 -5.91 -35.13
C LYS A 540 4.72 -6.86 -33.98
N VAL A 541 4.76 -6.37 -32.74
CA VAL A 541 5.30 -7.12 -31.60
C VAL A 541 4.22 -7.49 -30.61
N LEU A 542 3.61 -6.48 -29.97
CA LEU A 542 2.48 -6.64 -29.04
C LEU A 542 1.19 -6.21 -29.73
N PHE A 543 0.73 -7.02 -30.69
CA PHE A 543 -0.41 -6.69 -31.54
C PHE A 543 -1.73 -7.27 -31.04
N SER A 544 -2.83 -6.63 -31.44
CA SER A 544 -4.19 -7.11 -31.23
C SER A 544 -4.67 -7.93 -32.43
N THR A 545 -5.61 -8.83 -32.21
CA THR A 545 -6.41 -9.50 -33.25
C THR A 545 -7.88 -9.12 -33.07
N ASP A 546 -8.75 -9.58 -33.97
CA ASP A 546 -10.21 -9.39 -33.80
C ASP A 546 -10.76 -10.05 -32.53
N GLN A 547 -10.00 -10.98 -31.93
CA GLN A 547 -10.42 -11.75 -30.75
C GLN A 547 -9.66 -11.37 -29.48
N SER A 548 -8.40 -10.93 -29.58
CA SER A 548 -7.56 -10.65 -28.43
C SER A 548 -7.00 -9.24 -28.48
N CYS A 549 -7.09 -8.53 -27.34
CA CYS A 549 -6.49 -7.21 -27.23
C CYS A 549 -4.95 -7.25 -27.30
N SER A 550 -4.32 -8.37 -26.92
CA SER A 550 -2.88 -8.61 -27.04
C SER A 550 -2.64 -10.09 -27.32
N GLU A 551 -2.18 -10.43 -28.51
CA GLU A 551 -1.92 -11.82 -28.90
C GLU A 551 -0.72 -12.42 -28.14
N SER A 552 0.19 -11.55 -27.70
CA SER A 552 1.42 -11.91 -26.98
C SER A 552 1.49 -11.25 -25.61
N ILE A 553 2.16 -11.90 -24.66
CA ILE A 553 2.80 -11.24 -23.51
C ILE A 553 4.32 -11.31 -23.66
N LEU A 554 5.03 -10.30 -23.17
CA LEU A 554 6.48 -10.31 -23.00
C LEU A 554 6.81 -10.55 -21.52
N ILE A 555 7.77 -11.43 -21.25
CA ILE A 555 8.22 -11.74 -19.89
C ILE A 555 9.69 -11.34 -19.71
N TYR A 556 10.03 -10.73 -18.59
CA TYR A 556 11.41 -10.39 -18.21
C TYR A 556 11.56 -10.27 -16.69
N ASP A 557 12.78 -10.11 -16.18
CA ASP A 557 13.04 -9.78 -14.78
C ASP A 557 13.50 -8.32 -14.64
N ILE A 558 12.78 -7.55 -13.81
CA ILE A 558 13.16 -6.18 -13.44
C ILE A 558 14.04 -6.13 -12.17
N GLY A 559 14.15 -7.27 -11.48
CA GLY A 559 14.93 -7.44 -10.27
C GLY A 559 16.39 -7.71 -10.58
N THR A 560 16.94 -8.70 -9.89
CA THR A 560 18.37 -8.99 -9.79
C THR A 560 18.69 -10.43 -10.19
N GLY A 561 17.77 -11.10 -10.88
CA GLY A 561 17.91 -12.50 -11.25
C GLY A 561 17.86 -13.46 -10.06
N GLY A 562 17.26 -13.07 -8.93
CA GLY A 562 17.24 -13.87 -7.71
C GLY A 562 18.52 -13.77 -6.87
N MET A 563 19.22 -12.64 -6.96
CA MET A 563 20.39 -12.30 -6.12
C MET A 563 20.05 -11.17 -5.13
N PRO A 564 20.51 -11.20 -3.87
CA PRO A 564 20.20 -10.14 -2.93
C PRO A 564 20.79 -8.80 -3.38
N SER A 565 20.02 -7.73 -3.19
CA SER A 565 20.46 -6.34 -3.39
C SER A 565 20.21 -5.56 -2.11
N PHE A 566 21.21 -4.83 -1.66
CA PHE A 566 21.24 -4.22 -0.33
C PHE A 566 21.09 -2.70 -0.39
N ARG A 567 20.56 -2.13 0.69
CA ARG A 567 20.52 -0.68 0.87
C ARG A 567 21.89 -0.04 1.12
N GLU A 568 22.89 -0.84 1.47
CA GLU A 568 24.27 -0.39 1.64
C GLU A 568 25.07 -0.67 0.37
N ARG A 569 25.79 0.35 -0.11
CA ARG A 569 26.53 0.28 -1.37
C ARG A 569 27.54 -0.87 -1.39
N ASP A 570 28.35 -0.99 -0.35
CA ASP A 570 29.49 -1.91 -0.33
C ASP A 570 29.06 -3.38 -0.25
N LEU A 571 27.90 -3.68 0.36
CA LEU A 571 27.35 -5.03 0.41
C LEU A 571 26.99 -5.57 -0.98
N ASN A 572 26.66 -4.69 -1.93
CA ASN A 572 26.37 -5.09 -3.31
C ASN A 572 27.64 -5.46 -4.11
N ASN A 573 28.84 -5.16 -3.59
CA ASN A 573 30.10 -5.59 -4.20
C ASN A 573 30.55 -6.99 -3.73
N MET A 574 29.84 -7.58 -2.76
CA MET A 574 30.19 -8.89 -2.21
C MET A 574 29.79 -10.02 -3.16
N PRO A 575 30.53 -11.15 -3.17
CA PRO A 575 30.13 -12.33 -3.92
C PRO A 575 28.72 -12.80 -3.51
N GLY A 576 27.87 -13.05 -4.49
CA GLY A 576 26.50 -13.49 -4.23
C GLY A 576 25.49 -12.36 -4.00
N ALA A 577 25.85 -11.10 -4.26
CA ALA A 577 24.93 -9.98 -4.35
C ALA A 577 24.91 -9.39 -5.77
N ALA A 578 23.86 -8.64 -6.11
CA ALA A 578 23.79 -7.93 -7.39
C ALA A 578 22.99 -6.63 -7.28
N LEU A 579 23.33 -5.67 -8.14
CA LEU A 579 22.41 -4.58 -8.49
C LEU A 579 21.53 -5.02 -9.66
N PRO A 580 20.35 -4.40 -9.87
CA PRO A 580 19.57 -4.59 -11.08
C PRO A 580 20.40 -4.39 -12.33
N ALA A 581 20.07 -5.13 -13.39
CA ALA A 581 20.75 -4.99 -14.67
C ALA A 581 20.55 -3.58 -15.26
N GLU A 582 21.61 -3.05 -15.86
CA GLU A 582 21.58 -1.72 -16.46
C GLU A 582 20.56 -1.65 -17.63
N PRO A 583 19.78 -0.55 -17.74
CA PRO A 583 18.76 -0.38 -18.79
C PRO A 583 19.30 -0.34 -20.22
N THR A 584 20.62 -0.23 -20.41
CA THR A 584 21.28 -0.24 -21.73
C THR A 584 21.72 -1.63 -22.18
N GLY A 585 21.49 -2.66 -21.37
CA GLY A 585 21.88 -4.05 -21.63
C GLY A 585 20.78 -5.02 -21.20
N PRO A 586 21.06 -6.06 -20.40
CA PRO A 586 20.04 -7.03 -19.95
C PRO A 586 18.89 -6.43 -19.13
N GLY A 587 18.94 -5.16 -18.74
CA GLY A 587 17.85 -4.44 -18.09
C GLY A 587 16.95 -3.65 -19.06
N ALA A 588 17.21 -3.66 -20.36
CA ALA A 588 16.49 -2.81 -21.34
C ALA A 588 14.98 -3.06 -21.37
N ALA A 589 14.55 -4.30 -21.12
CA ALA A 589 13.15 -4.66 -20.97
C ALA A 589 12.39 -3.80 -19.95
N SER A 590 13.07 -3.33 -18.88
CA SER A 590 12.45 -2.47 -17.85
C SER A 590 11.94 -1.13 -18.39
N MET A 591 12.49 -0.64 -19.50
CA MET A 591 12.16 0.64 -20.12
C MET A 591 11.17 0.54 -21.28
N VAL A 592 10.88 -0.67 -21.76
CA VAL A 592 9.97 -0.92 -22.89
C VAL A 592 8.61 -0.28 -22.64
N SER A 593 8.01 -0.58 -21.49
CA SER A 593 6.68 -0.10 -21.12
C SER A 593 6.64 1.41 -20.90
N SER A 594 7.77 1.99 -20.45
CA SER A 594 7.95 3.43 -20.32
C SER A 594 7.95 4.15 -21.67
N TYR A 595 8.67 3.57 -22.63
CA TYR A 595 8.79 4.15 -23.96
C TYR A 595 7.55 3.89 -24.82
N PHE A 596 7.08 2.65 -24.93
CA PHE A 596 5.96 2.29 -25.81
C PHE A 596 4.57 2.49 -25.17
N GLY A 597 4.52 2.75 -23.86
CA GLY A 597 3.28 3.01 -23.12
C GLY A 597 2.48 1.76 -22.78
N ASP A 598 3.13 0.59 -22.80
CA ASP A 598 2.53 -0.71 -22.49
C ASP A 598 2.10 -0.84 -21.03
N VAL A 599 1.24 -1.83 -20.78
CA VAL A 599 0.92 -2.28 -19.42
C VAL A 599 1.94 -3.32 -18.97
N ASP A 600 2.41 -3.21 -17.72
CA ASP A 600 3.53 -4.03 -17.21
C ASP A 600 3.37 -4.34 -15.72
N TYR A 601 3.24 -5.63 -15.42
CA TYR A 601 2.91 -6.15 -14.10
C TYR A 601 4.07 -6.95 -13.51
N THR A 602 4.51 -6.57 -12.32
CA THR A 602 5.40 -7.39 -11.49
C THR A 602 4.60 -8.38 -10.67
N ILE A 603 4.97 -9.65 -10.74
CA ILE A 603 4.28 -10.77 -10.11
C ILE A 603 5.29 -11.62 -9.32
N PRO A 604 5.03 -11.92 -8.04
CA PRO A 604 5.86 -12.81 -7.26
C PRO A 604 5.59 -14.29 -7.61
N LEU A 605 6.66 -15.05 -7.81
CA LEU A 605 6.63 -16.46 -8.24
C LEU A 605 7.02 -17.44 -7.14
N GLY A 606 7.90 -17.01 -6.24
CA GLY A 606 8.46 -17.86 -5.19
C GLY A 606 9.56 -17.14 -4.42
N GLN A 607 10.45 -17.91 -3.80
CA GLN A 607 11.61 -17.37 -3.10
C GLN A 607 12.78 -18.35 -3.17
N VAL A 608 14.00 -17.81 -3.07
CA VAL A 608 15.24 -18.58 -3.05
C VAL A 608 16.03 -18.27 -1.79
N SER A 609 16.86 -19.23 -1.37
CA SER A 609 17.79 -19.04 -0.25
C SER A 609 19.05 -18.31 -0.72
N TYR A 610 19.59 -17.44 0.13
CA TYR A 610 20.92 -16.86 -0.02
C TYR A 610 21.63 -16.83 1.35
N PHE A 611 22.96 -16.85 1.35
CA PHE A 611 23.72 -16.65 2.58
C PHE A 611 23.85 -15.15 2.84
N SER A 612 23.30 -14.65 3.95
CA SER A 612 23.45 -13.24 4.32
C SER A 612 24.79 -13.00 4.97
N ASN A 613 25.56 -12.07 4.42
CA ASN A 613 26.81 -11.59 5.01
C ASN A 613 26.59 -10.64 6.21
N ILE A 614 25.34 -10.46 6.63
CA ILE A 614 24.95 -9.60 7.75
C ILE A 614 24.51 -10.46 8.94
N THR A 615 23.63 -11.42 8.70
CA THR A 615 23.14 -12.34 9.74
C THR A 615 23.99 -13.60 9.85
N TYR A 616 24.89 -13.86 8.88
CA TYR A 616 25.75 -15.04 8.79
C TYR A 616 24.98 -16.36 8.79
N GLN A 617 23.75 -16.34 8.27
CA GLN A 617 22.87 -17.50 8.12
C GLN A 617 22.17 -17.49 6.75
N ALA A 618 21.51 -18.59 6.44
CA ALA A 618 20.65 -18.68 5.27
C ALA A 618 19.40 -17.82 5.49
N GLU A 619 19.19 -16.89 4.57
CA GLU A 619 18.01 -16.03 4.49
C GLU A 619 17.28 -16.31 3.17
N THR A 620 16.10 -15.71 3.00
CA THR A 620 15.34 -15.86 1.75
C THR A 620 15.10 -14.53 1.08
N MET A 621 15.03 -14.57 -0.26
CA MET A 621 14.65 -13.43 -1.06
C MET A 621 13.57 -13.83 -2.07
N PRO A 622 12.62 -12.93 -2.37
CA PRO A 622 11.58 -13.21 -3.34
C PRO A 622 12.15 -13.36 -4.75
N VAL A 623 11.50 -14.19 -5.55
CA VAL A 623 11.66 -14.28 -7.00
C VAL A 623 10.40 -13.73 -7.63
N THR A 624 10.56 -12.75 -8.51
CA THR A 624 9.47 -12.10 -9.22
C THR A 624 9.72 -12.12 -10.71
N VAL A 625 8.68 -11.84 -11.49
CA VAL A 625 8.79 -11.65 -12.93
C VAL A 625 7.89 -10.51 -13.38
N ASN A 626 8.24 -9.85 -14.47
CA ASN A 626 7.41 -8.87 -15.14
C ASN A 626 6.70 -9.50 -16.32
N ILE A 627 5.42 -9.16 -16.48
CA ILE A 627 4.59 -9.54 -17.62
C ILE A 627 4.06 -8.27 -18.28
N VAL A 628 4.38 -8.10 -19.55
CA VAL A 628 3.99 -6.95 -20.37
C VAL A 628 2.96 -7.39 -21.39
N ALA A 629 1.89 -6.62 -21.55
CA ALA A 629 0.92 -6.77 -22.62
C ALA A 629 0.77 -5.44 -23.37
N LYS A 630 0.15 -5.49 -24.55
CA LYS A 630 -0.13 -4.30 -25.34
C LYS A 630 -0.85 -3.23 -24.52
N ARG A 631 -0.48 -1.96 -24.72
CA ARG A 631 -1.26 -0.81 -24.21
C ARG A 631 -2.77 -0.96 -24.46
N GLY A 632 -3.54 -0.86 -23.39
CA GLY A 632 -4.99 -1.02 -23.32
C GLY A 632 -5.46 -2.36 -22.72
N CYS A 633 -4.57 -3.35 -22.59
CA CYS A 633 -4.93 -4.70 -22.14
C CYS A 633 -4.90 -4.91 -20.63
N ASP A 634 -4.94 -3.83 -19.83
CA ASP A 634 -4.77 -3.88 -18.38
C ASP A 634 -5.74 -4.85 -17.71
N PHE A 635 -7.03 -4.77 -18.06
CA PHE A 635 -8.06 -5.58 -17.44
C PHE A 635 -8.00 -7.05 -17.87
N VAL A 636 -7.67 -7.33 -19.14
CA VAL A 636 -7.37 -8.69 -19.61
C VAL A 636 -6.17 -9.27 -18.85
N LEU A 637 -5.11 -8.47 -18.66
CA LEU A 637 -3.92 -8.93 -17.94
C LEU A 637 -4.22 -9.18 -16.45
N PHE A 638 -5.07 -8.38 -15.80
CA PHE A 638 -5.54 -8.65 -14.44
C PHE A 638 -6.38 -9.94 -14.38
N ASN A 639 -7.29 -10.14 -15.32
CA ASN A 639 -8.09 -11.36 -15.41
C ASN A 639 -7.21 -12.59 -15.61
N MET A 640 -6.14 -12.46 -16.42
CA MET A 640 -5.17 -13.52 -16.63
C MET A 640 -4.45 -13.88 -15.34
N VAL A 641 -3.95 -12.89 -14.58
CA VAL A 641 -3.29 -13.14 -13.29
C VAL A 641 -4.25 -13.77 -12.28
N ASN A 642 -5.51 -13.34 -12.25
CA ASN A 642 -6.54 -13.96 -11.42
C ASN A 642 -6.80 -15.43 -11.80
N GLU A 643 -6.85 -15.74 -13.10
CA GLU A 643 -6.99 -17.13 -13.56
C GLU A 643 -5.78 -17.99 -13.14
N LEU A 644 -4.56 -17.45 -13.26
CA LEU A 644 -3.37 -18.12 -12.76
C LEU A 644 -3.43 -18.33 -11.24
N ALA A 645 -4.02 -17.39 -10.49
CA ALA A 645 -4.21 -17.50 -9.05
C ALA A 645 -5.25 -18.57 -8.68
N HIS A 646 -6.39 -18.64 -9.40
CA HIS A 646 -7.40 -19.68 -9.22
C HIS A 646 -6.84 -21.08 -9.46
N ARG A 647 -5.87 -21.21 -10.37
CA ARG A 647 -5.14 -22.46 -10.64
C ARG A 647 -3.99 -22.74 -9.67
N GLY A 648 -3.73 -21.84 -8.72
CA GLY A 648 -2.66 -21.97 -7.73
C GLY A 648 -1.24 -21.75 -8.29
N ILE A 649 -1.11 -21.18 -9.49
CA ILE A 649 0.18 -20.91 -10.16
C ILE A 649 0.84 -19.68 -9.53
N VAL A 650 0.05 -18.66 -9.20
CA VAL A 650 0.47 -17.50 -8.41
C VAL A 650 -0.36 -17.43 -7.12
N LYS A 651 0.18 -16.81 -6.06
CA LYS A 651 -0.41 -16.88 -4.71
C LYS A 651 -0.24 -15.57 -3.95
N THR A 652 -1.16 -15.33 -3.02
CA THR A 652 -1.03 -14.28 -2.01
C THR A 652 0.31 -14.40 -1.28
N VAL A 653 1.02 -13.28 -1.14
CA VAL A 653 2.29 -13.22 -0.41
C VAL A 653 2.09 -12.81 1.05
N LEU A 654 2.97 -13.29 1.92
CA LEU A 654 2.98 -12.96 3.35
C LEU A 654 3.66 -11.61 3.61
N THR A 655 3.41 -11.03 4.78
CA THR A 655 4.27 -9.99 5.34
C THR A 655 5.45 -10.58 6.10
N GLY A 656 6.45 -9.76 6.43
CA GLY A 656 7.62 -10.15 7.21
C GLY A 656 8.78 -10.70 6.37
N GLN A 657 9.63 -11.52 6.99
CA GLN A 657 10.91 -11.96 6.41
C GLN A 657 10.78 -12.85 5.18
N THR A 658 9.73 -13.67 5.09
CA THR A 658 9.50 -14.59 3.98
C THR A 658 8.27 -14.16 3.18
N ALA A 659 8.35 -14.24 1.85
CA ALA A 659 7.21 -13.91 0.97
C ALA A 659 6.23 -15.08 0.86
N PHE A 660 6.72 -16.31 1.02
CA PHE A 660 5.96 -17.55 0.92
C PHE A 660 6.25 -18.47 2.12
N LYS A 661 5.27 -19.31 2.47
CA LYS A 661 5.47 -20.38 3.46
C LYS A 661 6.49 -21.38 2.91
N SER A 662 7.45 -21.75 3.75
CA SER A 662 8.49 -22.77 3.49
C SER A 662 7.90 -24.15 3.31
#